data_AF-A0A2A9P562-F1
#
_entry.id   AF-A0A2A9P562-F1
#
_cell.length_a   1.000
_cell.length_b   1.000
_cell.length_c   1.000
_cell.angle_alpha   90.00
_cell.angle_beta   90.00
_cell.angle_gamma   90.00
#
_symmetry.space_group_name_H-M   'P 1'
#
loop_
_entity.id
_entity.type
_entity.pdbx_description
1 polymer ?
#
loop_
_entity_poly.entity_id
_entity_poly.type
_entity_poly.pdbx_seq_one_letter_code
_entity_poly.pdbx_strand_id
1 'polypeptide(L)'
;MADSEPELFVAIAALVVSIVALLATFMQVIQQYYASASGYSKCNEKVMGGWAKTKSRRFSWEELRYEVQFDAPVIFVSPPTNELGPVRNAPILVLDGTEESKKKTNTTSNVNDSENKMEKKSIHTADNERASWLVLLNAVQDMESASSAWQKDQYRLLTSLGPPGNNRPGLPPKPPSFRDYHTLAVAVQRKRKTWDTIPSSVSRPYATTTICHLVEMMAALGVYWKEFDRNRDRYRAEGNGFMVIGERLRDLGLIFSFQVYGVHCFQHNRVIPVDDVKELCFGFVPTISRETVEHRRLEVPMSSLHMATRRDISETLVAIGCNKNTVRCFTNESGKTTHLFPLSFEIIGMVARTFHINNSCFTYLPNPTPDCWKEKSLSLSKILEAYELYRVLFEEETPGLPRNATIHSRIARHIREILSYQGNTEDILRLQALHSALDDADEVLTARVTDSRRDVANWPGNGKPQGSDTSAGDSSGYDEPRERAQQLRRDVVQDVLRFHIQEVVRLLNESDRSPDGQTLQVPEAPSASSGGRRRTNMDEDALRFEDIDESSPDGHLVFMNVYFRVVREQAVKLARESAEQRLAREEAAKHAHTPAARCASFAGRQRRRNTGETTVSAAKLDPLKLEVPGTTRLQDEDTGSAADGIELGEMSSVATPQSPDGGMKPSLADESVSYDDIWCVLIFRMICWLMLHDFDERDVQVSKSELIGNRMPVYIS
;
A
#
# COMPACT_ATOMS: atom_id res chain seq x y z
N MET A 1 -14.56 104.59 10.85
CA MET A 1 -15.04 103.48 9.99
C MET A 1 -14.05 103.29 8.83
N ALA A 2 -12.86 102.74 9.09
CA ALA A 2 -11.85 102.52 8.04
C ALA A 2 -10.73 101.51 8.44
N ASP A 3 -11.04 100.44 9.19
CA ASP A 3 -10.04 99.38 9.52
C ASP A 3 -10.53 97.95 9.22
N SER A 4 -11.75 97.77 8.69
CA SER A 4 -12.39 96.45 8.54
C SER A 4 -12.05 95.70 7.25
N GLU A 5 -11.51 96.38 6.23
CA GLU A 5 -11.14 95.72 4.96
C GLU A 5 -9.92 94.78 5.07
N PRO A 6 -8.76 95.19 5.65
CA PRO A 6 -7.62 94.30 5.76
C PRO A 6 -7.91 93.10 6.67
N GLU A 7 -8.70 93.29 7.73
CA GLU A 7 -9.14 92.20 8.62
C GLU A 7 -10.04 91.19 7.91
N LEU A 8 -10.93 91.65 7.03
CA LEU A 8 -11.78 90.77 6.22
C LEU A 8 -10.96 89.95 5.21
N PHE A 9 -9.99 90.56 4.53
CA PHE A 9 -9.11 89.84 3.60
C PHE A 9 -8.24 88.80 4.33
N VAL A 10 -7.73 89.13 5.52
CA VAL A 10 -6.98 88.18 6.36
C VAL A 10 -7.88 87.05 6.85
N ALA A 11 -9.13 87.33 7.26
CA ALA A 11 -10.08 86.32 7.69
C ALA A 11 -10.48 85.37 6.55
N ILE A 12 -10.72 85.89 5.34
CA ILE A 12 -11.01 85.09 4.14
C ILE A 12 -9.79 84.23 3.78
N ALA A 13 -8.58 84.79 3.79
CA ALA A 13 -7.36 84.05 3.51
C ALA A 13 -7.14 82.91 4.54
N ALA A 14 -7.33 83.20 5.83
CA ALA A 14 -7.23 82.21 6.90
C ALA A 14 -8.29 81.09 6.77
N LEU A 15 -9.52 81.43 6.35
CA LEU A 15 -10.58 80.46 6.08
C LEU A 15 -10.19 79.54 4.90
N VAL A 16 -9.69 80.11 3.80
CA VAL A 16 -9.24 79.32 2.64
C VAL A 16 -8.10 78.39 3.03
N VAL A 17 -7.09 78.87 3.77
CA VAL A 17 -5.98 78.04 4.25
C VAL A 17 -6.48 76.93 5.16
N SER A 18 -7.44 77.21 6.05
CA SER A 18 -8.04 76.22 6.95
C SER A 18 -8.84 75.16 6.20
N ILE A 19 -9.59 75.53 5.16
CA ILE A 19 -10.34 74.59 4.30
C ILE A 19 -9.36 73.70 3.53
N VAL A 20 -8.29 74.26 2.96
CA VAL A 20 -7.28 73.47 2.25
C VAL A 20 -6.56 72.51 3.21
N ALA A 21 -6.22 72.95 4.41
CA ALA A 21 -5.64 72.10 5.45
C ALA A 21 -6.61 70.98 5.89
N LEU A 22 -7.91 71.29 6.02
CA LEU A 22 -8.94 70.29 6.34
C LEU A 22 -9.08 69.25 5.21
N LEU A 23 -9.07 69.69 3.95
CA LEU A 23 -9.13 68.78 2.80
C LEU A 23 -7.88 67.90 2.72
N ALA A 24 -6.70 68.45 2.97
CA ALA A 24 -5.45 67.71 2.99
C ALA A 24 -5.42 66.66 4.11
N THR A 25 -5.84 67.01 5.33
CA THR A 25 -5.92 66.08 6.46
C THR A 25 -6.99 65.00 6.21
N PHE A 26 -8.14 65.35 5.63
CA PHE A 26 -9.16 64.38 5.24
C PHE A 26 -8.65 63.40 4.17
N MET A 27 -7.95 63.89 3.14
CA MET A 27 -7.28 63.04 2.14
C MET A 27 -6.22 62.12 2.76
N GLN A 28 -5.43 62.62 3.72
CA GLN A 28 -4.43 61.82 4.43
C GLN A 28 -5.08 60.70 5.25
N VAL A 29 -6.17 60.98 5.97
CA VAL A 29 -6.93 59.97 6.71
C VAL A 29 -7.52 58.93 5.76
N ILE A 30 -8.12 59.35 4.64
CA ILE A 30 -8.62 58.43 3.61
C ILE A 30 -7.50 57.56 3.05
N GLN A 31 -6.34 58.13 2.75
CA GLN A 31 -5.19 57.38 2.22
C GLN A 31 -4.70 56.34 3.23
N GLN A 32 -4.58 56.70 4.51
CA GLN A 32 -4.24 55.76 5.59
C GLN A 32 -5.28 54.65 5.72
N TYR A 33 -6.56 54.99 5.56
CA TYR A 33 -7.68 54.06 5.64
C TYR A 33 -7.74 53.08 4.46
N TYR A 34 -7.38 53.50 3.25
CA TYR A 34 -7.22 52.58 2.12
C TYR A 34 -5.94 51.73 2.23
N ALA A 35 -4.86 52.31 2.78
CA ALA A 35 -3.59 51.61 2.99
C ALA A 35 -3.69 50.53 4.08
N SER A 36 -4.64 50.62 5.01
CA SER A 36 -4.83 49.62 6.07
C SER A 36 -5.24 48.24 5.52
N ALA A 37 -5.81 48.17 4.31
CA ALA A 37 -6.20 46.93 3.64
C ALA A 37 -5.07 46.30 2.80
N SER A 38 -3.86 46.21 3.36
CA SER A 38 -2.65 45.74 2.66
C SER A 38 -2.77 44.33 2.06
N GLY A 39 -3.62 43.47 2.64
CA GLY A 39 -3.91 42.12 2.15
C GLY A 39 -4.76 42.04 0.89
N TYR A 40 -5.41 43.14 0.48
CA TYR A 40 -6.42 43.11 -0.58
C TYR A 40 -5.81 42.84 -1.96
N SER A 41 -4.60 43.35 -2.22
CA SER A 41 -3.83 43.09 -3.44
C SER A 41 -3.24 41.69 -3.48
N LYS A 42 -2.86 41.16 -2.30
CA LYS A 42 -2.28 39.82 -2.13
C LYS A 42 -3.30 38.68 -2.25
N CYS A 43 -4.60 38.98 -2.12
CA CYS A 43 -5.71 38.03 -2.28
C CYS A 43 -6.50 38.30 -3.58
N ASN A 44 -5.82 38.57 -4.69
CA ASN A 44 -6.48 38.81 -5.98
C ASN A 44 -6.64 37.50 -6.78
N GLU A 45 -7.34 37.58 -7.92
CA GLU A 45 -7.56 36.44 -8.81
C GLU A 45 -6.27 35.91 -9.44
N LYS A 46 -5.23 36.75 -9.60
CA LYS A 46 -3.91 36.30 -10.06
C LYS A 46 -3.23 35.37 -9.06
N VAL A 47 -3.42 35.59 -7.75
CA VAL A 47 -2.81 34.78 -6.68
C VAL A 47 -3.67 33.56 -6.36
N MET A 48 -4.97 33.74 -6.14
CA MET A 48 -5.86 32.70 -5.61
C MET A 48 -6.79 32.07 -6.66
N GLY A 49 -6.73 32.51 -7.91
CA GLY A 49 -7.67 32.08 -8.96
C GLY A 49 -9.12 32.36 -8.55
N GLY A 50 -10.02 31.43 -8.87
CA GLY A 50 -11.44 31.55 -8.55
C GLY A 50 -11.76 31.69 -7.05
N TRP A 51 -10.84 31.33 -6.15
CA TRP A 51 -11.02 31.52 -4.71
C TRP A 51 -11.01 32.99 -4.30
N ALA A 52 -10.46 33.89 -5.12
CA ALA A 52 -10.48 35.33 -4.87
C ALA A 52 -11.91 35.89 -4.76
N LYS A 53 -12.92 35.19 -5.31
CA LYS A 53 -14.35 35.53 -5.17
C LYS A 53 -14.85 35.48 -3.72
N THR A 54 -14.15 34.75 -2.86
CA THR A 54 -14.48 34.64 -1.42
C THR A 54 -13.96 35.82 -0.60
N LYS A 55 -13.12 36.68 -1.20
CA LYS A 55 -12.54 37.84 -0.54
C LYS A 55 -13.63 38.86 -0.21
N SER A 56 -13.61 39.35 1.02
CA SER A 56 -14.46 40.45 1.48
C SER A 56 -13.69 41.41 2.39
N ARG A 57 -14.17 42.65 2.48
CA ARG A 57 -13.67 43.64 3.44
C ARG A 57 -14.66 43.72 4.58
N ARG A 58 -14.21 43.50 5.81
CA ARG A 58 -15.03 43.63 7.02
C ARG A 58 -14.52 44.80 7.84
N PHE A 59 -15.41 45.72 8.22
CA PHE A 59 -15.03 46.81 9.11
C PHE A 59 -14.96 46.30 10.56
N SER A 60 -13.82 46.47 11.21
CA SER A 60 -13.63 46.19 12.63
C SER A 60 -13.84 47.49 13.41
N TRP A 61 -14.92 47.54 14.18
CA TRP A 61 -15.27 48.70 15.01
C TRP A 61 -14.33 48.88 16.20
N GLU A 62 -13.68 47.81 16.66
CA GLU A 62 -12.76 47.82 17.80
C GLU A 62 -11.43 48.50 17.43
N GLU A 63 -10.92 48.22 16.23
CA GLU A 63 -9.64 48.76 15.74
C GLU A 63 -9.82 49.91 14.74
N LEU A 64 -11.07 50.29 14.43
CA LEU A 64 -11.46 51.32 13.47
C LEU A 64 -10.80 51.16 12.08
N ARG A 65 -10.64 49.91 11.60
CA ARG A 65 -10.01 49.61 10.30
C ARG A 65 -10.73 48.50 9.53
N TYR A 66 -10.44 48.39 8.23
CA TYR A 66 -10.88 47.25 7.42
C TYR A 66 -9.93 46.07 7.53
N GLU A 67 -10.51 44.91 7.85
CA GLU A 67 -9.87 43.61 7.74
C GLU A 67 -10.18 42.98 6.38
N VAL A 68 -9.17 42.33 5.79
CA VAL A 68 -9.35 41.54 4.57
C VAL A 68 -9.59 40.08 4.96
N GLN A 69 -10.80 39.59 4.71
CA GLN A 69 -11.18 38.21 4.95
C GLN A 69 -11.25 37.43 3.64
N PHE A 70 -10.83 36.18 3.65
CA PHE A 70 -10.85 35.30 2.49
C PHE A 70 -10.95 33.84 2.93
N ASP A 71 -11.30 32.93 2.02
CA ASP A 71 -11.26 31.49 2.30
C ASP A 71 -9.94 30.89 1.83
N ALA A 72 -9.34 30.06 2.68
CA ALA A 72 -8.20 29.21 2.35
C ALA A 72 -8.57 27.74 2.49
N PRO A 73 -7.99 26.85 1.68
CA PRO A 73 -8.32 25.44 1.76
C PRO A 73 -7.65 24.75 2.95
N VAL A 74 -8.41 23.88 3.60
CA VAL A 74 -7.90 22.80 4.45
C VAL A 74 -7.97 21.53 3.63
N ILE A 75 -6.80 20.98 3.28
CA ILE A 75 -6.67 19.86 2.34
C ILE A 75 -6.32 18.60 3.12
N PHE A 76 -7.00 17.49 2.83
CA PHE A 76 -6.78 16.21 3.48
C PHE A 76 -7.16 15.06 2.55
N VAL A 77 -6.76 13.85 2.91
CA VAL A 77 -7.05 12.63 2.15
C VAL A 77 -8.03 11.77 2.93
N SER A 78 -9.11 11.32 2.28
CA SER A 78 -10.15 10.48 2.88
C SER A 78 -10.87 9.66 1.81
N PRO A 79 -11.65 8.63 2.20
CA PRO A 79 -12.61 8.02 1.29
C PRO A 79 -13.58 9.06 0.70
N PRO A 80 -14.06 8.87 -0.56
CA PRO A 80 -15.06 9.75 -1.17
C PRO A 80 -16.36 9.88 -0.39
N THR A 81 -16.68 8.88 0.43
CA THR A 81 -17.89 8.80 1.26
C THR A 81 -17.73 9.41 2.64
N ASN A 82 -16.56 10.00 2.95
CA ASN A 82 -16.29 10.54 4.27
C ASN A 82 -17.14 11.78 4.57
N GLU A 83 -17.81 11.76 5.73
CA GLU A 83 -18.66 12.86 6.21
C GLU A 83 -18.00 13.70 7.32
N LEU A 84 -16.89 13.20 7.90
CA LEU A 84 -16.20 13.83 9.03
C LEU A 84 -14.93 14.54 8.57
N GLY A 85 -14.96 15.87 8.61
CA GLY A 85 -13.84 16.71 8.16
C GLY A 85 -13.14 17.45 9.32
N PRO A 86 -11.89 17.91 9.11
CA PRO A 86 -11.12 18.65 10.11
C PRO A 86 -11.73 20.01 10.50
N VAL A 87 -12.50 20.64 9.61
CA VAL A 87 -13.19 21.91 9.86
C VAL A 87 -14.64 21.63 10.26
N ARG A 88 -15.00 21.98 11.49
CA ARG A 88 -16.36 21.84 12.02
C ARG A 88 -17.34 22.66 11.19
N ASN A 89 -18.49 22.07 10.86
CA ASN A 89 -19.60 22.71 10.15
C ASN A 89 -19.28 23.25 8.74
N ALA A 90 -18.16 22.81 8.12
CA ALA A 90 -17.85 23.13 6.74
C ALA A 90 -18.11 21.92 5.82
N PRO A 91 -18.70 22.11 4.63
CA PRO A 91 -18.93 21.01 3.71
C PRO A 91 -17.60 20.47 3.18
N ILE A 92 -17.51 19.15 3.09
CA ILE A 92 -16.38 18.46 2.45
C ILE A 92 -16.60 18.46 0.94
N LEU A 93 -15.64 19.00 0.21
CA LEU A 93 -15.65 19.01 -1.26
C LEU A 93 -14.59 18.02 -1.74
N VAL A 94 -15.02 16.89 -2.29
CA VAL A 94 -14.13 15.88 -2.86
C VAL A 94 -13.70 16.31 -4.26
N LEU A 95 -12.40 16.17 -4.56
CA LEU A 95 -11.83 16.44 -5.87
C LEU A 95 -11.93 15.16 -6.71
N ASP A 96 -12.91 15.09 -7.61
CA ASP A 96 -13.24 13.89 -8.40
C ASP A 96 -13.01 14.07 -9.92
N GLY A 97 -12.43 15.21 -10.33
CA GLY A 97 -12.15 15.55 -11.71
C GLY A 97 -13.36 16.01 -12.52
N THR A 98 -14.58 15.93 -11.99
CA THR A 98 -15.80 16.37 -12.70
C THR A 98 -15.86 17.89 -12.82
N GLU A 99 -16.53 18.38 -13.87
CA GLU A 99 -16.75 19.83 -14.02
C GLU A 99 -17.57 20.43 -12.87
N GLU A 100 -18.44 19.64 -12.23
CA GLU A 100 -19.12 20.04 -11.00
C GLU A 100 -18.17 20.23 -9.83
N SER A 101 -17.26 19.27 -9.59
CA SER A 101 -16.26 19.38 -8.54
C SER A 101 -15.36 20.58 -8.79
N LYS A 102 -14.84 20.75 -10.02
CA LYS A 102 -14.00 21.89 -10.39
C LYS A 102 -14.67 23.24 -10.10
N LYS A 103 -15.96 23.37 -10.47
CA LYS A 103 -16.75 24.58 -10.19
C LYS A 103 -16.97 24.79 -8.68
N LYS A 104 -17.28 23.74 -7.92
CA LYS A 104 -17.48 23.81 -6.45
C LYS A 104 -16.19 24.17 -5.72
N THR A 105 -15.04 23.65 -6.17
CA THR A 105 -13.72 23.93 -5.59
C THR A 105 -13.03 25.17 -6.16
N ASN A 106 -13.68 25.92 -7.07
CA ASN A 106 -13.09 27.09 -7.75
C ASN A 106 -11.72 26.78 -8.39
N THR A 107 -11.55 25.55 -8.88
CA THR A 107 -10.33 25.09 -9.58
C THR A 107 -10.57 25.12 -11.08
N THR A 108 -9.49 25.19 -11.84
CA THR A 108 -9.49 25.19 -13.31
C THR A 108 -8.48 24.17 -13.81
N SER A 109 -8.62 23.67 -15.04
CA SER A 109 -7.58 22.80 -15.58
C SER A 109 -6.30 23.58 -15.88
N ASN A 110 -5.15 23.03 -15.48
CA ASN A 110 -3.84 23.61 -15.80
C ASN A 110 -3.50 23.43 -17.29
N VAL A 111 -4.16 22.48 -17.97
CA VAL A 111 -3.96 22.10 -19.37
C VAL A 111 -4.07 23.29 -20.33
N ASN A 112 -5.03 24.19 -20.13
CA ASN A 112 -5.24 25.37 -20.98
C ASN A 112 -4.09 26.40 -20.88
N ASP A 113 -3.40 26.46 -19.75
CA ASP A 113 -2.21 27.31 -19.59
C ASP A 113 -0.98 26.65 -20.23
N SER A 114 -0.90 25.32 -20.25
CA SER A 114 0.20 24.57 -20.87
C SER A 114 0.10 24.46 -22.40
N GLU A 115 -1.08 24.22 -22.99
CA GLU A 115 -1.24 24.15 -24.45
C GLU A 115 -0.97 25.50 -25.13
N ASN A 116 -1.50 26.60 -24.57
CA ASN A 116 -1.20 27.96 -25.06
C ASN A 116 0.26 28.40 -24.84
N LYS A 117 1.01 27.74 -23.93
CA LYS A 117 2.43 28.01 -23.67
C LYS A 117 3.37 27.05 -24.38
N MET A 118 2.92 25.86 -24.80
CA MET A 118 3.72 24.88 -25.57
C MET A 118 4.06 25.35 -26.99
N GLU A 119 3.23 26.22 -27.59
CA GLU A 119 3.55 26.85 -28.89
C GLU A 119 4.74 27.83 -28.80
N LYS A 120 5.15 28.26 -27.60
CA LYS A 120 6.34 29.07 -27.38
C LYS A 120 7.37 28.21 -26.65
N LYS A 121 8.50 27.91 -27.31
CA LYS A 121 9.74 27.44 -26.68
C LYS A 121 10.32 28.52 -25.74
N SER A 122 9.56 28.88 -24.70
CA SER A 122 9.96 29.82 -23.68
C SER A 122 10.30 29.01 -22.44
N ILE A 123 11.50 29.26 -21.92
CA ILE A 123 11.99 28.74 -20.65
C ILE A 123 10.85 28.80 -19.63
N HIS A 124 10.53 27.67 -19.00
CA HIS A 124 9.50 27.57 -17.96
C HIS A 124 9.94 28.41 -16.74
N THR A 125 9.73 29.73 -16.78
CA THR A 125 9.84 30.57 -15.59
C THR A 125 8.67 30.20 -14.69
N ALA A 126 8.98 29.64 -13.52
CA ALA A 126 7.97 29.32 -12.52
C ALA A 126 7.07 30.54 -12.32
N ASP A 127 5.76 30.38 -12.48
CA ASP A 127 4.77 31.41 -12.14
C ASP A 127 4.72 31.53 -10.62
N ASN A 128 5.74 32.20 -10.12
CA ASN A 128 5.92 32.50 -8.73
C ASN A 128 4.98 33.63 -8.32
N GLU A 129 3.83 33.90 -8.97
CA GLU A 129 2.80 34.84 -8.50
C GLU A 129 1.57 34.13 -7.92
N ARG A 130 1.28 32.90 -8.37
CA ARG A 130 0.16 32.09 -7.90
C ARG A 130 0.44 31.43 -6.55
N ALA A 131 -0.61 31.14 -5.81
CA ALA A 131 -0.54 30.28 -4.64
C ALA A 131 -0.33 28.83 -5.09
N SER A 132 0.69 28.17 -4.56
CA SER A 132 1.09 26.81 -4.94
C SER A 132 0.04 25.76 -4.57
N TRP A 133 -0.75 25.98 -3.53
CA TRP A 133 -1.86 25.09 -3.20
C TRP A 133 -2.95 25.07 -4.29
N LEU A 134 -3.14 26.15 -5.04
CA LEU A 134 -4.10 26.16 -6.16
C LEU A 134 -3.60 25.27 -7.29
N VAL A 135 -2.30 25.32 -7.57
CA VAL A 135 -1.64 24.46 -8.56
C VAL A 135 -1.81 22.99 -8.17
N LEU A 136 -1.66 22.66 -6.88
CA LEU A 136 -1.91 21.32 -6.35
C LEU A 136 -3.37 20.88 -6.55
N LEU A 137 -4.35 21.70 -6.18
CA LEU A 137 -5.77 21.35 -6.34
C LEU A 137 -6.13 21.13 -7.82
N ASN A 138 -5.61 21.96 -8.72
CA ASN A 138 -5.80 21.78 -10.16
C ASN A 138 -5.14 20.48 -10.65
N ALA A 139 -3.92 20.16 -10.20
CA ALA A 139 -3.22 18.93 -10.57
C ALA A 139 -3.99 17.67 -10.15
N VAL A 140 -4.59 17.68 -8.96
CA VAL A 140 -5.45 16.58 -8.48
C VAL A 140 -6.73 16.45 -9.32
N GLN A 141 -7.38 17.55 -9.68
CA GLN A 141 -8.56 17.51 -10.56
C GLN A 141 -8.21 17.01 -11.97
N ASP A 142 -7.07 17.45 -12.50
CA ASP A 142 -6.56 17.00 -13.80
C ASP A 142 -6.19 15.52 -13.75
N MET A 143 -5.59 15.03 -12.65
CA MET A 143 -5.33 13.61 -12.40
C MET A 143 -6.59 12.74 -12.46
N GLU A 144 -7.63 13.10 -11.70
CA GLU A 144 -8.87 12.31 -11.66
C GLU A 144 -9.61 12.35 -13.01
N SER A 145 -9.65 13.51 -13.67
CA SER A 145 -10.29 13.63 -14.98
C SER A 145 -9.56 12.88 -16.10
N ALA A 146 -8.22 12.98 -16.16
CA ALA A 146 -7.41 12.32 -17.17
C ALA A 146 -7.37 10.80 -16.99
N SER A 147 -7.21 10.32 -15.75
CA SER A 147 -7.21 8.88 -15.45
C SER A 147 -8.59 8.24 -15.71
N SER A 148 -9.69 8.94 -15.35
CA SER A 148 -11.04 8.48 -15.66
C SER A 148 -11.31 8.42 -17.16
N ALA A 149 -10.86 9.42 -17.93
CA ALA A 149 -11.00 9.43 -19.38
C ALA A 149 -10.21 8.29 -20.02
N TRP A 150 -8.94 8.12 -19.62
CA TRP A 150 -8.08 7.05 -20.13
C TRP A 150 -8.65 5.66 -19.84
N GLN A 151 -9.10 5.39 -18.62
CA GLN A 151 -9.70 4.09 -18.28
C GLN A 151 -10.97 3.80 -19.11
N LYS A 152 -11.80 4.82 -19.37
CA LYS A 152 -12.96 4.69 -20.28
C LYS A 152 -12.54 4.36 -21.71
N ASP A 153 -11.44 4.95 -22.18
CA ASP A 153 -10.91 4.67 -23.51
C ASP A 153 -10.38 3.23 -23.63
N GLN A 154 -9.72 2.71 -22.60
CA GLN A 154 -9.30 1.29 -22.57
C GLN A 154 -10.51 0.35 -22.67
N TYR A 155 -11.60 0.63 -21.95
CA TYR A 155 -12.84 -0.13 -22.04
C TYR A 155 -13.51 -0.02 -23.42
N ARG A 156 -13.44 1.14 -24.08
CA ARG A 156 -13.96 1.33 -25.45
C ARG A 156 -13.15 0.54 -26.47
N LEU A 157 -11.82 0.58 -26.37
CA LEU A 157 -10.91 -0.21 -27.20
C LEU A 157 -11.15 -1.71 -27.03
N LEU A 158 -11.41 -2.14 -25.80
CA LEU A 158 -11.78 -3.52 -25.55
C LEU A 158 -13.13 -3.85 -26.23
N THR A 159 -14.16 -3.02 -26.03
CA THR A 159 -15.51 -3.23 -26.59
C THR A 159 -15.53 -3.29 -28.12
N SER A 160 -14.62 -2.60 -28.81
CA SER A 160 -14.55 -2.61 -30.28
C SER A 160 -14.13 -3.97 -30.88
N LEU A 161 -13.51 -4.84 -30.09
CA LEU A 161 -13.11 -6.20 -30.51
C LEU A 161 -14.26 -7.23 -30.46
N GLY A 162 -15.46 -6.85 -30.03
CA GLY A 162 -16.66 -7.70 -30.05
C GLY A 162 -17.47 -7.69 -28.75
N PRO A 163 -18.72 -8.21 -28.78
CA PRO A 163 -19.60 -8.23 -27.62
C PRO A 163 -19.05 -9.12 -26.50
N PRO A 164 -19.25 -8.73 -25.21
CA PRO A 164 -18.67 -9.41 -24.05
C PRO A 164 -19.12 -10.87 -23.88
N GLY A 165 -20.28 -11.25 -24.45
CA GLY A 165 -20.93 -12.54 -24.22
C GLY A 165 -20.21 -13.79 -24.76
N ASN A 166 -19.35 -13.67 -25.78
CA ASN A 166 -18.70 -14.85 -26.39
C ASN A 166 -17.21 -14.99 -26.04
N ASN A 167 -16.51 -13.89 -25.75
CA ASN A 167 -15.04 -13.90 -25.58
C ASN A 167 -14.57 -13.36 -24.21
N ARG A 168 -15.47 -12.88 -23.32
CA ARG A 168 -15.10 -12.16 -22.09
C ARG A 168 -16.05 -12.42 -20.90
N PRO A 169 -16.10 -13.66 -20.38
CA PRO A 169 -16.94 -13.98 -19.24
C PRO A 169 -16.48 -13.21 -18.00
N GLY A 170 -17.32 -12.31 -17.49
CA GLY A 170 -17.15 -11.69 -16.16
C GLY A 170 -16.64 -10.26 -16.10
N LEU A 171 -16.31 -9.61 -17.23
CA LEU A 171 -15.94 -8.19 -17.21
C LEU A 171 -17.19 -7.28 -17.24
N PRO A 172 -17.34 -6.30 -16.35
CA PRO A 172 -18.46 -5.37 -16.38
C PRO A 172 -18.42 -4.46 -17.63
N PRO A 173 -19.57 -3.94 -18.11
CA PRO A 173 -19.63 -3.10 -19.30
C PRO A 173 -19.05 -1.70 -19.09
N LYS A 174 -18.83 -1.29 -17.84
CA LYS A 174 -18.31 0.03 -17.47
C LYS A 174 -17.16 -0.16 -16.48
N PRO A 175 -16.16 0.73 -16.51
CA PRO A 175 -15.08 0.69 -15.53
C PRO A 175 -15.59 0.97 -14.11
N PRO A 176 -14.83 0.56 -13.08
CA PRO A 176 -15.10 0.89 -11.69
C PRO A 176 -15.34 2.40 -11.49
N SER A 177 -16.39 2.72 -10.74
CA SER A 177 -16.76 4.11 -10.47
C SER A 177 -15.88 4.70 -9.36
N PHE A 178 -15.62 6.02 -9.45
CA PHE A 178 -14.86 6.75 -8.42
C PHE A 178 -15.49 6.61 -7.02
N ARG A 179 -16.81 6.71 -6.91
CA ARG A 179 -17.50 6.76 -5.61
C ARG A 179 -17.60 5.39 -4.93
N ASP A 180 -17.73 4.33 -5.71
CA ASP A 180 -18.01 3.00 -5.18
C ASP A 180 -16.73 2.20 -4.91
N TYR A 181 -15.66 2.46 -5.67
CA TYR A 181 -14.43 1.64 -5.62
C TYR A 181 -13.19 2.39 -5.12
N HIS A 182 -13.14 3.72 -5.18
CA HIS A 182 -12.00 4.44 -4.62
C HIS A 182 -12.18 4.60 -3.11
N THR A 183 -11.14 4.31 -2.34
CA THR A 183 -11.10 4.56 -0.90
C THR A 183 -10.07 5.63 -0.52
N LEU A 184 -9.30 6.10 -1.49
CA LEU A 184 -8.35 7.20 -1.37
C LEU A 184 -8.75 8.37 -2.29
N ALA A 185 -9.22 9.48 -1.72
CA ALA A 185 -9.50 10.70 -2.47
C ALA A 185 -8.98 11.94 -1.74
N VAL A 186 -8.62 12.97 -2.50
CA VAL A 186 -8.27 14.28 -1.93
C VAL A 186 -9.55 15.08 -1.74
N ALA A 187 -9.70 15.67 -0.58
CA ALA A 187 -10.83 16.50 -0.22
C ALA A 187 -10.38 17.84 0.34
N VAL A 188 -11.25 18.84 0.20
CA VAL A 188 -11.01 20.20 0.67
C VAL A 188 -12.18 20.74 1.46
N GLN A 189 -11.89 21.44 2.55
CA GLN A 189 -12.84 22.28 3.27
C GLN A 189 -12.39 23.73 3.23
N ARG A 190 -13.35 24.65 3.10
CA ARG A 190 -13.07 26.09 3.14
C ARG A 190 -12.93 26.52 4.59
N LYS A 191 -11.83 27.22 4.92
CA LYS A 191 -11.64 27.86 6.21
C LYS A 191 -11.46 29.36 6.00
N ARG A 192 -12.35 30.15 6.62
CA ARG A 192 -12.23 31.61 6.62
C ARG A 192 -10.97 32.03 7.39
N LYS A 193 -10.15 32.89 6.79
CA LYS A 193 -8.96 33.51 7.38
C LYS A 193 -9.02 35.03 7.22
N THR A 194 -8.31 35.72 8.10
CA THR A 194 -8.10 37.17 8.04
C THR A 194 -6.64 37.45 7.73
N TRP A 195 -6.36 38.39 6.83
CA TRP A 195 -5.00 38.74 6.43
C TRP A 195 -4.13 39.20 7.61
N ASP A 196 -4.72 39.86 8.62
CA ASP A 196 -4.01 40.32 9.82
C ASP A 196 -3.42 39.18 10.67
N THR A 197 -3.92 37.96 10.50
CA THR A 197 -3.38 36.76 11.19
C THR A 197 -2.28 36.06 10.41
N ILE A 198 -1.94 36.54 9.20
CA ILE A 198 -0.87 35.98 8.38
C ILE A 198 0.46 36.60 8.80
N PRO A 199 1.49 35.79 9.08
CA PRO A 199 2.82 36.31 9.39
C PRO A 199 3.35 37.20 8.28
N SER A 200 4.06 38.28 8.64
CA SER A 200 4.61 39.26 7.69
C SER A 200 5.61 38.66 6.70
N SER A 201 6.25 37.55 7.08
CA SER A 201 7.15 36.76 6.25
C SER A 201 6.45 36.02 5.11
N VAL A 202 5.11 35.88 5.14
CA VAL A 202 4.33 35.24 4.09
C VAL A 202 3.71 36.29 3.16
N SER A 203 4.02 36.17 1.86
CA SER A 203 3.51 37.08 0.83
C SER A 203 2.15 36.67 0.25
N ARG A 204 1.69 35.44 0.50
CA ARG A 204 0.49 34.84 -0.11
C ARG A 204 -0.42 34.10 0.88
N PRO A 205 -1.71 33.94 0.55
CA PRO A 205 -2.59 33.02 1.26
C PRO A 205 -2.07 31.59 1.21
N TYR A 206 -1.91 30.96 2.37
CA TYR A 206 -1.47 29.57 2.47
C TYR A 206 -2.62 28.62 2.86
N ALA A 207 -2.58 27.41 2.29
CA ALA A 207 -3.43 26.29 2.68
C ALA A 207 -2.94 25.62 3.96
N THR A 208 -3.80 24.83 4.59
CA THR A 208 -3.45 24.01 5.76
C THR A 208 -3.69 22.54 5.45
N THR A 209 -2.72 21.68 5.78
CA THR A 209 -2.86 20.22 5.73
C THR A 209 -2.07 19.61 6.89
N THR A 210 -1.95 18.29 6.96
CA THR A 210 -1.06 17.60 7.90
C THR A 210 0.08 16.95 7.13
N ILE A 211 1.22 16.72 7.79
CA ILE A 211 2.40 16.14 7.13
C ILE A 211 2.11 14.76 6.53
N CYS A 212 1.28 13.93 7.18
CA CYS A 212 0.88 12.64 6.63
C CYS A 212 0.08 12.79 5.33
N HIS A 213 -0.94 13.65 5.31
CA HIS A 213 -1.74 13.92 4.13
C HIS A 213 -0.92 14.55 3.01
N LEU A 214 0.07 15.39 3.32
CA LEU A 214 0.99 15.90 2.31
C LEU A 214 1.74 14.75 1.62
N VAL A 215 2.33 13.83 2.39
CA VAL A 215 3.04 12.67 1.85
C VAL A 215 2.11 11.79 1.00
N GLU A 216 0.89 11.53 1.49
CA GLU A 216 -0.13 10.74 0.77
C GLU A 216 -0.57 11.41 -0.54
N MET A 217 -0.81 12.72 -0.54
CA MET A 217 -1.16 13.48 -1.75
C MET A 217 -0.04 13.49 -2.78
N MET A 218 1.21 13.59 -2.33
CA MET A 218 2.38 13.56 -3.23
C MET A 218 2.48 12.19 -3.90
N ALA A 219 2.37 11.11 -3.13
CA ALA A 219 2.38 9.76 -3.67
C ALA A 219 1.22 9.55 -4.67
N ALA A 220 0.00 10.00 -4.37
CA ALA A 220 -1.15 9.88 -5.27
C ALA A 220 -0.92 10.54 -6.65
N LEU A 221 -0.14 11.64 -6.68
CA LEU A 221 0.25 12.35 -7.91
C LEU A 221 1.47 11.74 -8.62
N GLY A 222 2.06 10.68 -8.09
CA GLY A 222 3.30 10.07 -8.62
C GLY A 222 4.56 10.86 -8.26
N VAL A 223 4.52 11.63 -7.16
CA VAL A 223 5.66 12.40 -6.64
C VAL A 223 6.30 11.66 -5.48
N TYR A 224 7.59 11.34 -5.60
CA TYR A 224 8.35 10.66 -4.56
C TYR A 224 9.38 11.58 -3.90
N TRP A 225 9.74 11.25 -2.66
CA TRP A 225 10.64 12.06 -1.85
C TRP A 225 12.10 11.70 -2.16
N LYS A 226 12.92 12.72 -2.48
CA LYS A 226 14.37 12.58 -2.64
C LYS A 226 15.14 12.96 -1.38
N GLU A 227 14.63 13.94 -0.65
CA GLU A 227 15.19 14.41 0.62
C GLU A 227 14.05 14.59 1.60
N PHE A 228 14.17 13.96 2.76
CA PHE A 228 13.19 14.09 3.84
C PHE A 228 13.95 14.18 5.18
N ASP A 229 14.59 15.32 5.41
CA ASP A 229 15.42 15.54 6.60
C ASP A 229 14.68 16.42 7.62
N ARG A 230 14.18 15.78 8.67
CA ARG A 230 13.49 16.43 9.79
C ARG A 230 14.43 17.18 10.74
N ASN A 231 15.72 16.83 10.77
CA ASN A 231 16.67 17.49 11.67
C ASN A 231 17.13 18.82 11.09
N ARG A 232 17.24 18.89 9.76
CA ARG A 232 17.63 20.11 9.02
C ARG A 232 16.45 20.91 8.47
N ASP A 233 15.22 20.44 8.70
CA ASP A 233 13.98 21.01 8.15
C ASP A 233 14.06 21.17 6.61
N ARG A 234 14.65 20.18 5.93
CA ARG A 234 14.86 20.18 4.47
C ARG A 234 14.05 19.07 3.81
N TYR A 235 13.19 19.46 2.88
CA TYR A 235 12.28 18.55 2.21
C TYR A 235 12.28 18.80 0.71
N ARG A 236 12.51 17.74 -0.07
CA ARG A 236 12.49 17.78 -1.54
C ARG A 236 11.84 16.52 -2.10
N ALA A 237 10.81 16.72 -2.90
CA ALA A 237 10.16 15.66 -3.66
C ALA A 237 10.10 16.03 -5.15
N GLU A 238 10.20 15.03 -6.02
CA GLU A 238 10.04 15.20 -7.46
C GLU A 238 9.43 13.93 -8.06
N GLY A 239 8.65 14.06 -9.12
CA GLY A 239 8.06 12.91 -9.81
C GLY A 239 6.88 13.36 -10.66
N ASN A 240 6.61 12.62 -11.73
CA ASN A 240 5.50 12.87 -12.66
C ASN A 240 5.34 14.34 -13.10
N GLY A 241 6.43 15.07 -13.32
CA GLY A 241 6.41 16.48 -13.75
C GLY A 241 6.16 17.52 -12.65
N PHE A 242 6.08 17.11 -11.38
CA PHE A 242 5.89 17.98 -10.23
C PHE A 242 7.09 18.00 -9.27
N MET A 243 7.35 19.14 -8.66
CA MET A 243 8.37 19.34 -7.64
C MET A 243 7.76 19.95 -6.38
N VAL A 244 8.19 19.43 -5.23
CA VAL A 244 7.84 19.99 -3.93
C VAL A 244 9.10 20.32 -3.14
N ILE A 245 9.12 21.52 -2.61
CA ILE A 245 10.19 22.01 -1.74
C ILE A 245 9.55 22.45 -0.44
N GLY A 246 10.07 21.99 0.69
CA GLY A 246 9.62 22.39 2.02
C GLY A 246 10.76 22.98 2.84
N GLU A 247 10.42 24.01 3.62
CA GLU A 247 11.31 24.69 4.54
C GLU A 247 10.58 25.11 5.82
N ARG A 248 11.33 25.45 6.86
CA ARG A 248 10.77 25.98 8.10
C ARG A 248 10.74 27.50 8.10
N LEU A 249 9.54 28.04 8.25
CA LEU A 249 9.31 29.45 8.52
C LEU A 249 9.15 29.71 10.02
N ARG A 250 9.93 30.64 10.58
CA ARG A 250 10.05 30.85 12.03
C ARG A 250 8.71 31.09 12.75
N ASP A 251 7.81 31.85 12.13
CA ASP A 251 6.56 32.30 12.77
C ASP A 251 5.33 31.47 12.38
N LEU A 252 5.50 30.47 11.51
CA LEU A 252 4.41 29.65 10.99
C LEU A 252 4.63 28.15 11.22
N GLY A 253 5.85 27.65 11.00
CA GLY A 253 6.16 26.21 10.97
C GLY A 253 6.62 25.77 9.58
N LEU A 254 6.36 24.52 9.21
CA LEU A 254 6.76 23.97 7.91
C LEU A 254 5.83 24.48 6.80
N ILE A 255 6.42 25.10 5.79
CA ILE A 255 5.73 25.56 4.58
C ILE A 255 6.31 24.86 3.36
N PHE A 256 5.43 24.45 2.46
CA PHE A 256 5.76 23.73 1.23
C PHE A 256 5.30 24.53 0.01
N SER A 257 6.13 24.51 -1.03
CA SER A 257 5.81 25.05 -2.35
C SER A 257 5.66 23.90 -3.33
N PHE A 258 4.50 23.81 -3.98
CA PHE A 258 4.20 22.86 -5.05
C PHE A 258 4.34 23.53 -6.42
N GLN A 259 5.12 22.94 -7.32
CA GLN A 259 5.43 23.51 -8.63
C GLN A 259 5.32 22.46 -9.74
N VAL A 260 4.81 22.86 -10.89
CA VAL A 260 4.90 22.09 -12.14
C VAL A 260 6.23 22.46 -12.79
N TYR A 261 7.02 21.48 -13.20
CA TYR A 261 8.29 21.71 -13.91
C TYR A 261 8.42 20.88 -15.19
N GLY A 262 7.53 19.92 -15.42
CA GLY A 262 7.54 19.04 -16.58
C GLY A 262 6.15 18.56 -16.99
N VAL A 263 6.12 17.67 -17.98
CA VAL A 263 4.89 17.00 -18.42
C VAL A 263 4.50 15.96 -17.37
N HIS A 264 3.21 15.93 -17.05
CA HIS A 264 2.61 14.94 -16.16
C HIS A 264 1.71 14.01 -16.98
N CYS A 265 1.67 12.73 -16.60
CA CYS A 265 0.78 11.72 -17.16
C CYS A 265 0.03 11.05 -16.01
N PHE A 266 -1.23 10.71 -16.22
CA PHE A 266 -2.08 10.03 -15.23
C PHE A 266 -2.82 8.86 -15.86
N GLN A 267 -2.12 8.13 -16.74
CA GLN A 267 -2.63 6.96 -17.44
C GLN A 267 -2.16 5.71 -16.69
N HIS A 268 -1.30 4.89 -17.31
CA HIS A 268 -0.67 3.71 -16.71
C HIS A 268 0.11 4.00 -15.42
N ASN A 269 0.61 5.23 -15.25
CA ASN A 269 1.36 5.68 -14.07
C ASN A 269 0.49 6.31 -12.96
N ARG A 270 -0.85 6.23 -13.06
CA ARG A 270 -1.74 6.67 -11.98
C ARG A 270 -1.63 5.70 -10.80
N VAL A 271 -1.25 6.22 -9.63
CA VAL A 271 -1.23 5.44 -8.39
C VAL A 271 -2.62 4.94 -8.03
N ILE A 272 -2.73 3.67 -7.64
CA ILE A 272 -4.00 3.04 -7.30
C ILE A 272 -4.68 3.79 -6.12
N PRO A 273 -5.94 4.22 -6.25
CA PRO A 273 -6.64 5.04 -5.24
C PRO A 273 -7.30 4.19 -4.14
N VAL A 274 -6.50 3.37 -3.44
CA VAL A 274 -6.94 2.54 -2.31
C VAL A 274 -6.27 3.01 -1.01
N ASP A 275 -7.01 3.01 0.10
CA ASP A 275 -6.55 3.52 1.40
C ASP A 275 -5.27 2.81 1.90
N ASP A 276 -5.18 1.49 1.71
CA ASP A 276 -4.02 0.66 2.08
C ASP A 276 -2.71 1.15 1.40
N VAL A 277 -2.78 1.87 0.27
CA VAL A 277 -1.62 2.46 -0.41
C VAL A 277 -0.94 3.55 0.42
N LYS A 278 -1.66 4.19 1.37
CA LYS A 278 -1.07 5.19 2.28
C LYS A 278 0.07 4.59 3.10
N GLU A 279 -0.06 3.33 3.53
CA GLU A 279 0.94 2.65 4.35
C GLU A 279 2.27 2.49 3.60
N LEU A 280 2.18 2.17 2.30
CA LEU A 280 3.35 2.02 1.43
C LEU A 280 4.18 3.31 1.39
N CYS A 281 3.51 4.47 1.41
CA CYS A 281 4.16 5.78 1.43
C CYS A 281 5.08 5.97 2.65
N PHE A 282 4.82 5.25 3.75
CA PHE A 282 5.60 5.27 4.99
C PHE A 282 6.44 4.00 5.21
N GLY A 283 6.46 3.09 4.21
CA GLY A 283 7.28 1.88 4.22
C GLY A 283 6.67 0.75 5.02
N PHE A 284 5.36 0.82 5.27
CA PHE A 284 4.58 -0.28 5.82
C PHE A 284 3.85 -0.99 4.68
N VAL A 285 3.86 -2.33 4.69
CA VAL A 285 3.19 -3.15 3.69
C VAL A 285 2.16 -4.05 4.38
N PRO A 286 0.86 -3.81 4.23
CA PRO A 286 -0.17 -4.70 4.76
C PRO A 286 -0.11 -6.08 4.10
N THR A 287 -0.28 -7.14 4.89
CA THR A 287 -0.20 -8.53 4.40
C THR A 287 -1.57 -9.19 4.30
N ILE A 288 -1.63 -10.31 3.58
CA ILE A 288 -2.81 -11.18 3.47
C ILE A 288 -3.26 -11.77 4.81
N SER A 289 -2.36 -11.83 5.80
CA SER A 289 -2.65 -12.32 7.15
C SER A 289 -3.39 -11.31 8.03
N ARG A 290 -3.48 -10.04 7.62
CA ARG A 290 -4.11 -8.96 8.40
C ARG A 290 -5.64 -9.08 8.37
N GLU A 291 -6.26 -9.07 9.54
CA GLU A 291 -7.72 -9.15 9.72
C GLU A 291 -8.41 -7.79 9.77
N THR A 292 -7.84 -6.83 10.49
CA THR A 292 -8.42 -5.51 10.70
C THR A 292 -7.49 -4.40 10.24
N VAL A 293 -8.07 -3.29 9.79
CA VAL A 293 -7.35 -2.08 9.34
C VAL A 293 -6.83 -1.26 10.56
N GLU A 294 -7.20 -1.63 11.78
CA GLU A 294 -6.85 -0.85 12.98
C GLU A 294 -5.38 -1.01 13.42
N HIS A 295 -4.58 0.04 13.20
CA HIS A 295 -3.19 0.15 13.68
C HIS A 295 -3.00 0.00 15.21
N ARG A 296 -4.07 0.08 16.02
CA ARG A 296 -3.97 0.06 17.49
C ARG A 296 -3.91 -1.33 18.11
N ARG A 297 -4.13 -2.39 17.33
CA ARG A 297 -4.15 -3.78 17.82
C ARG A 297 -3.47 -4.74 16.84
N LEU A 298 -2.23 -4.45 16.48
CA LEU A 298 -1.36 -5.42 15.79
C LEU A 298 -0.94 -6.51 16.78
N GLU A 299 -1.88 -7.34 17.22
CA GLU A 299 -1.64 -8.49 18.10
C GLU A 299 -1.23 -9.74 17.29
N VAL A 300 -1.38 -9.72 15.96
CA VAL A 300 -1.10 -10.85 15.07
C VAL A 300 0.30 -10.70 14.42
N PRO A 301 1.21 -11.69 14.60
CA PRO A 301 2.49 -11.75 13.92
C PRO A 301 2.33 -11.68 12.39
N MET A 302 3.24 -10.97 11.70
CA MET A 302 3.24 -10.78 10.24
C MET A 302 2.03 -10.04 9.64
N SER A 303 1.21 -9.34 10.43
CA SER A 303 0.08 -8.54 9.92
C SER A 303 0.50 -7.33 9.07
N SER A 304 1.74 -6.87 9.23
CA SER A 304 2.34 -5.83 8.40
C SER A 304 3.84 -6.07 8.29
N LEU A 305 4.42 -5.78 7.12
CA LEU A 305 5.86 -5.72 6.94
C LEU A 305 6.33 -4.27 7.13
N HIS A 306 7.46 -4.06 7.78
CA HIS A 306 8.12 -2.75 7.86
C HIS A 306 9.37 -2.80 6.98
N MET A 307 9.33 -2.07 5.88
CA MET A 307 10.32 -2.15 4.80
C MET A 307 11.02 -0.80 4.54
N ALA A 308 10.79 0.23 5.37
CA ALA A 308 11.24 1.59 5.08
C ALA A 308 12.77 1.74 4.98
N THR A 309 13.51 1.00 5.80
CA THR A 309 14.98 0.98 5.82
C THR A 309 15.51 -0.44 5.91
N ARG A 310 16.81 -0.64 5.64
CA ARG A 310 17.48 -1.94 5.84
C ARG A 310 17.34 -2.50 7.25
N ARG A 311 17.27 -1.62 8.26
CA ARG A 311 17.03 -2.00 9.66
C ARG A 311 15.60 -2.50 9.86
N ASP A 312 14.64 -1.80 9.29
CA ASP A 312 13.23 -2.18 9.39
C ASP A 312 12.97 -3.53 8.71
N ILE A 313 13.59 -3.76 7.55
CA ILE A 313 13.57 -5.06 6.88
C ILE A 313 14.13 -6.14 7.80
N SER A 314 15.26 -5.88 8.47
CA SER A 314 15.88 -6.87 9.37
C SER A 314 15.01 -7.20 10.59
N GLU A 315 14.31 -6.21 11.15
CA GLU A 315 13.30 -6.38 12.21
C GLU A 315 12.10 -7.20 11.71
N THR A 316 11.63 -6.95 10.48
CA THR A 316 10.58 -7.75 9.83
C THR A 316 11.00 -9.21 9.65
N LEU A 317 12.25 -9.47 9.22
CA LEU A 317 12.77 -10.83 9.08
C LEU A 317 12.85 -11.57 10.42
N VAL A 318 13.19 -10.86 11.51
CA VAL A 318 13.12 -11.42 12.86
C VAL A 318 11.68 -11.80 13.23
N ALA A 319 10.70 -10.95 12.91
CA ALA A 319 9.28 -11.23 13.17
C ALA A 319 8.76 -12.43 12.36
N ILE A 320 9.26 -12.63 11.13
CA ILE A 320 8.99 -13.83 10.31
C ILE A 320 9.65 -15.09 10.94
N GLY A 321 10.71 -14.91 11.72
CA GLY A 321 11.43 -15.98 12.43
C GLY A 321 12.81 -16.31 11.83
N CYS A 322 13.31 -15.52 10.88
CA CYS A 322 14.60 -15.77 10.24
C CYS A 322 15.75 -15.79 11.25
N ASN A 323 16.77 -16.62 10.97
CA ASN A 323 17.94 -16.75 11.81
C ASN A 323 18.83 -15.49 11.77
N LYS A 324 19.74 -15.37 12.75
CA LYS A 324 20.64 -14.22 12.90
C LYS A 324 21.56 -14.00 11.70
N ASN A 325 21.95 -15.06 10.98
CA ASN A 325 22.85 -14.95 9.83
C ASN A 325 22.13 -14.24 8.68
N THR A 326 20.91 -14.68 8.36
CA THR A 326 20.04 -14.07 7.36
C THR A 326 19.75 -12.60 7.68
N VAL A 327 19.37 -12.30 8.92
CA VAL A 327 19.09 -10.92 9.38
C VAL A 327 20.33 -10.02 9.27
N ARG A 328 21.53 -10.56 9.53
CA ARG A 328 22.79 -9.83 9.43
C ARG A 328 23.12 -9.43 7.98
N CYS A 329 22.74 -10.24 6.99
CA CYS A 329 22.96 -9.88 5.58
C CYS A 329 22.21 -8.60 5.18
N PHE A 330 21.04 -8.33 5.77
CA PHE A 330 20.30 -7.09 5.52
C PHE A 330 20.82 -5.89 6.31
N THR A 331 21.45 -6.14 7.46
CA THR A 331 22.00 -5.06 8.31
C THR A 331 23.38 -4.59 7.81
N ASN A 332 24.17 -5.49 7.24
CA ASN A 332 25.50 -5.20 6.71
C ASN A 332 25.42 -4.67 5.28
N GLU A 333 26.21 -3.64 4.94
CA GLU A 333 26.31 -3.12 3.57
C GLU A 333 26.89 -4.14 2.58
N SER A 334 27.70 -5.09 3.07
CA SER A 334 28.34 -6.13 2.25
C SER A 334 27.45 -7.33 1.95
N GLY A 335 26.26 -7.43 2.57
CA GLY A 335 25.36 -8.57 2.34
C GLY A 335 24.66 -8.46 0.99
N LYS A 336 24.73 -9.52 0.18
CA LYS A 336 23.99 -9.62 -1.07
C LYS A 336 22.53 -9.98 -0.78
N THR A 337 21.62 -9.12 -1.20
CA THR A 337 20.16 -9.23 -0.97
C THR A 337 19.35 -9.11 -2.26
N THR A 338 20.03 -9.19 -3.41
CA THR A 338 19.46 -8.96 -4.74
C THR A 338 20.00 -10.03 -5.68
N HIS A 339 19.11 -10.62 -6.46
CA HIS A 339 19.43 -11.45 -7.64
C HIS A 339 18.91 -10.72 -8.88
N LEU A 340 18.07 -11.36 -9.70
CA LEU A 340 17.32 -10.73 -10.80
C LEU A 340 16.54 -9.48 -10.35
N PHE A 341 15.99 -9.52 -9.15
CA PHE A 341 15.35 -8.38 -8.49
C PHE A 341 15.61 -8.42 -6.97
N PRO A 342 15.40 -7.30 -6.24
CA PRO A 342 15.65 -7.28 -4.80
C PRO A 342 14.72 -8.24 -4.04
N LEU A 343 15.28 -8.97 -3.06
CA LEU A 343 14.53 -9.92 -2.23
C LEU A 343 13.41 -9.23 -1.42
N SER A 344 13.49 -7.93 -1.19
CA SER A 344 12.40 -7.14 -0.60
C SER A 344 11.12 -7.17 -1.45
N PHE A 345 11.23 -7.05 -2.78
CA PHE A 345 10.08 -7.16 -3.70
C PHE A 345 9.56 -8.59 -3.81
N GLU A 346 10.44 -9.58 -3.72
CA GLU A 346 10.05 -10.99 -3.65
C GLU A 346 9.17 -11.27 -2.42
N ILE A 347 9.61 -10.84 -1.23
CA ILE A 347 8.85 -11.00 0.02
C ILE A 347 7.52 -10.24 -0.08
N ILE A 348 7.53 -9.02 -0.62
CA ILE A 348 6.30 -8.23 -0.85
C ILE A 348 5.35 -9.01 -1.76
N GLY A 349 5.80 -9.50 -2.92
CA GLY A 349 4.96 -10.27 -3.84
C GLY A 349 4.40 -11.55 -3.21
N MET A 350 5.13 -12.19 -2.30
CA MET A 350 4.68 -13.40 -1.61
C MET A 350 3.54 -13.15 -0.62
N VAL A 351 3.53 -12.04 0.12
CA VAL A 351 2.59 -11.88 1.26
C VAL A 351 1.85 -10.54 1.35
N ALA A 352 2.20 -9.53 0.55
CA ALA A 352 1.49 -8.25 0.55
C ALA A 352 0.06 -8.41 0.05
N ARG A 353 -0.87 -7.62 0.57
CA ARG A 353 -2.25 -7.57 0.03
C ARG A 353 -2.25 -7.22 -1.46
N THR A 354 -3.30 -7.66 -2.14
CA THR A 354 -3.59 -7.21 -3.50
C THR A 354 -4.18 -5.80 -3.43
N PHE A 355 -3.45 -4.80 -3.95
CA PHE A 355 -3.92 -3.41 -3.93
C PHE A 355 -4.82 -3.07 -5.12
N HIS A 356 -4.78 -3.90 -6.18
CA HIS A 356 -5.48 -3.69 -7.42
C HIS A 356 -7.01 -3.62 -7.20
N ILE A 357 -7.66 -2.60 -7.75
CA ILE A 357 -9.12 -2.52 -7.77
C ILE A 357 -9.61 -3.44 -8.88
N ASN A 358 -10.46 -4.42 -8.55
CA ASN A 358 -10.96 -5.38 -9.54
C ASN A 358 -11.56 -4.67 -10.77
N ASN A 359 -11.18 -5.14 -11.96
CA ASN A 359 -11.54 -4.56 -13.26
C ASN A 359 -11.04 -3.13 -13.52
N SER A 360 -10.12 -2.59 -12.71
CA SER A 360 -9.46 -1.31 -13.00
C SER A 360 -8.28 -1.47 -13.96
N CYS A 361 -7.85 -0.37 -14.57
CA CYS A 361 -6.62 -0.29 -15.36
C CYS A 361 -5.40 0.21 -14.57
N PHE A 362 -5.55 0.46 -13.26
CA PHE A 362 -4.49 1.05 -12.43
C PHE A 362 -3.63 -0.04 -11.78
N THR A 363 -2.32 0.01 -12.03
CA THR A 363 -1.33 -0.95 -11.54
C THR A 363 -0.27 -0.30 -10.64
N TYR A 364 -0.11 1.02 -10.73
CA TYR A 364 1.02 1.74 -10.15
C TYR A 364 0.93 1.89 -8.62
N LEU A 365 2.05 1.63 -7.93
CA LEU A 365 2.19 1.75 -6.48
C LEU A 365 3.41 2.62 -6.11
N PRO A 366 3.37 3.33 -4.97
CA PRO A 366 4.55 3.91 -4.36
C PRO A 366 5.46 2.81 -3.80
N ASN A 367 6.77 2.98 -3.91
CA ASN A 367 7.76 2.00 -3.44
C ASN A 367 7.92 2.06 -1.91
N PRO A 368 7.60 0.99 -1.15
CA PRO A 368 7.72 0.97 0.30
C PRO A 368 9.14 0.64 0.78
N THR A 369 10.09 0.36 -0.12
CA THR A 369 11.41 -0.19 0.19
C THR A 369 12.54 0.77 -0.20
N PRO A 370 13.71 0.72 0.46
CA PRO A 370 14.90 1.47 0.03
C PRO A 370 15.52 0.92 -1.26
N ASP A 371 15.07 -0.25 -1.74
CA ASP A 371 15.58 -0.90 -2.94
C ASP A 371 14.88 -0.36 -4.19
N CYS A 372 15.62 -0.27 -5.29
CA CYS A 372 15.10 0.23 -6.56
C CYS A 372 14.50 -0.92 -7.38
N TRP A 373 13.28 -0.74 -7.89
CA TRP A 373 12.68 -1.66 -8.87
C TRP A 373 13.18 -1.32 -10.28
N LYS A 374 13.93 -2.22 -10.92
CA LYS A 374 14.39 -2.05 -12.31
C LYS A 374 13.87 -3.20 -13.17
N GLU A 375 13.03 -2.88 -14.14
CA GLU A 375 12.43 -3.86 -15.06
C GLU A 375 13.41 -4.39 -16.13
N LYS A 376 14.59 -3.75 -16.27
CA LYS A 376 15.39 -3.76 -17.50
C LYS A 376 16.15 -5.05 -17.87
N SER A 377 15.93 -6.19 -17.21
CA SER A 377 16.56 -7.45 -17.63
C SER A 377 15.63 -8.67 -17.61
N LEU A 378 14.36 -8.51 -17.20
CA LEU A 378 13.54 -9.66 -16.84
C LEU A 378 12.09 -9.53 -17.28
N SER A 379 11.64 -10.46 -18.13
CA SER A 379 10.22 -10.59 -18.45
C SER A 379 9.57 -11.50 -17.40
N LEU A 380 8.70 -10.94 -16.56
CA LEU A 380 7.93 -11.71 -15.59
C LEU A 380 7.01 -12.75 -16.27
N SER A 381 6.55 -12.48 -17.49
CA SER A 381 5.82 -13.47 -18.30
C SER A 381 6.68 -14.70 -18.60
N LYS A 382 7.95 -14.50 -18.97
CA LYS A 382 8.89 -15.62 -19.17
C LYS A 382 9.21 -16.36 -17.89
N ILE A 383 9.23 -15.67 -16.74
CA ILE A 383 9.33 -16.34 -15.43
C ILE A 383 8.12 -17.21 -15.17
N LEU A 384 6.91 -16.74 -15.49
CA LEU A 384 5.68 -17.52 -15.34
C LEU A 384 5.67 -18.76 -16.26
N GLU A 385 6.16 -18.62 -17.49
CA GLU A 385 6.36 -19.75 -18.42
C GLU A 385 7.37 -20.77 -17.86
N ALA A 386 8.51 -20.30 -17.35
CA ALA A 386 9.51 -21.16 -16.71
C ALA A 386 8.95 -21.85 -15.46
N TYR A 387 8.18 -21.15 -14.63
CA TYR A 387 7.51 -21.72 -13.47
C TYR A 387 6.60 -22.88 -13.88
N GLU A 388 5.78 -22.71 -14.92
CA GLU A 388 4.89 -23.78 -15.40
C GLU A 388 5.67 -24.98 -15.94
N LEU A 389 6.74 -24.74 -16.69
CA LEU A 389 7.61 -25.80 -17.19
C LEU A 389 8.17 -26.66 -16.04
N TYR A 390 8.78 -26.02 -15.03
CA TYR A 390 9.35 -26.76 -13.91
C TYR A 390 8.27 -27.39 -13.02
N ARG A 391 7.13 -26.74 -12.83
CA ARG A 391 5.99 -27.32 -12.09
C ARG A 391 5.59 -28.68 -12.68
N VAL A 392 5.48 -28.76 -14.01
CA VAL A 392 5.16 -30.01 -14.74
C VAL A 392 6.30 -31.03 -14.64
N LEU A 393 7.55 -30.62 -14.90
CA LEU A 393 8.71 -31.52 -14.82
C LEU A 393 8.84 -32.19 -13.44
N PHE A 394 8.67 -31.42 -12.35
CA PHE A 394 8.73 -31.97 -11.00
C PHE A 394 7.54 -32.85 -10.64
N GLU A 395 6.36 -32.59 -11.24
CA GLU A 395 5.19 -33.45 -11.09
C GLU A 395 5.45 -34.85 -11.68
N GLU A 396 6.18 -34.92 -12.79
CA GLU A 396 6.59 -36.19 -13.43
C GLU A 396 7.76 -36.88 -12.71
N GLU A 397 8.75 -36.13 -12.20
CA GLU A 397 9.95 -36.69 -11.54
C GLU A 397 9.67 -37.29 -10.15
N THR A 398 8.62 -36.84 -9.45
CA THR A 398 8.34 -37.25 -8.06
C THR A 398 6.92 -37.82 -7.85
N PRO A 399 6.58 -38.95 -8.50
CA PRO A 399 5.27 -39.57 -8.32
C PRO A 399 5.08 -40.04 -6.87
N GLY A 400 4.09 -39.45 -6.18
CA GLY A 400 3.69 -39.84 -4.82
C GLY A 400 3.92 -38.80 -3.72
N LEU A 401 4.40 -37.59 -4.03
CA LEU A 401 4.41 -36.49 -3.06
C LEU A 401 2.95 -36.07 -2.77
N PRO A 402 2.54 -35.86 -1.49
CA PRO A 402 1.16 -35.46 -1.15
C PRO A 402 0.89 -34.03 -1.59
N ARG A 403 0.54 -33.84 -2.86
CA ARG A 403 0.13 -32.57 -3.46
C ARG A 403 -1.38 -32.52 -3.63
N ASN A 404 -1.96 -31.35 -3.44
CA ASN A 404 -3.37 -31.14 -3.69
C ASN A 404 -3.63 -30.89 -5.19
N ALA A 405 -4.13 -31.90 -5.90
CA ALA A 405 -4.40 -31.82 -7.34
C ALA A 405 -5.37 -30.68 -7.72
N THR A 406 -6.31 -30.31 -6.85
CA THR A 406 -7.26 -29.20 -7.08
C THR A 406 -6.53 -27.85 -7.15
N ILE A 407 -5.59 -27.61 -6.23
CA ILE A 407 -4.80 -26.37 -6.16
C ILE A 407 -3.91 -26.24 -7.40
N HIS A 408 -3.15 -27.29 -7.73
CA HIS A 408 -2.24 -27.27 -8.89
C HIS A 408 -3.01 -27.14 -10.21
N SER A 409 -4.14 -27.83 -10.35
CA SER A 409 -5.02 -27.67 -11.53
C SER A 409 -5.55 -26.24 -11.66
N ARG A 410 -5.85 -25.58 -10.52
CA ARG A 410 -6.29 -24.19 -10.53
C ARG A 410 -5.18 -23.23 -10.95
N ILE A 411 -3.96 -23.42 -10.42
CA ILE A 411 -2.77 -22.64 -10.81
C ILE A 411 -2.51 -22.80 -12.31
N ALA A 412 -2.47 -24.03 -12.83
CA ALA A 412 -2.23 -24.31 -14.25
C ALA A 412 -3.30 -23.68 -15.16
N ARG A 413 -4.56 -23.61 -14.68
CA ARG A 413 -5.64 -22.91 -15.40
C ARG A 413 -5.38 -21.40 -15.44
N HIS A 414 -5.04 -20.79 -14.31
CA HIS A 414 -4.73 -19.36 -14.24
C HIS A 414 -3.51 -18.99 -15.09
N ILE A 415 -2.45 -19.79 -15.08
CA ILE A 415 -1.27 -19.56 -15.92
C ILE A 415 -1.64 -19.55 -17.40
N ARG A 416 -2.39 -20.55 -17.87
CA ARG A 416 -2.86 -20.60 -19.27
C ARG A 416 -3.72 -19.39 -19.61
N GLU A 417 -4.60 -18.98 -18.70
CA GLU A 417 -5.47 -17.82 -18.88
C GLU A 417 -4.63 -16.52 -18.98
N ILE A 418 -3.71 -16.27 -18.05
CA ILE A 418 -2.82 -15.10 -18.03
C ILE A 418 -1.95 -15.04 -19.29
N LEU A 419 -1.32 -16.16 -19.68
CA LEU A 419 -0.43 -16.22 -20.84
C LEU A 419 -1.17 -16.20 -22.19
N SER A 420 -2.48 -16.50 -22.19
CA SER A 420 -3.30 -16.42 -23.41
C SER A 420 -3.52 -14.98 -23.88
N TYR A 421 -3.48 -14.02 -22.97
CA TYR A 421 -3.63 -12.60 -23.27
C TYR A 421 -2.27 -12.00 -23.63
N GLN A 422 -2.02 -11.83 -24.94
CA GLN A 422 -0.78 -11.27 -25.46
C GLN A 422 -1.04 -9.97 -26.23
N GLY A 423 -0.41 -8.88 -25.78
CA GLY A 423 -0.44 -7.57 -26.44
C GLY A 423 -1.37 -6.54 -25.79
N ASN A 424 -1.15 -5.27 -26.12
CA ASN A 424 -1.72 -4.11 -25.40
C ASN A 424 -3.26 -4.00 -25.43
N THR A 425 -3.94 -4.70 -26.34
CA THR A 425 -5.39 -4.61 -26.51
C THR A 425 -6.18 -5.46 -25.52
N GLU A 426 -5.53 -6.45 -24.89
CA GLU A 426 -6.14 -7.39 -23.95
C GLU A 426 -5.64 -7.20 -22.52
N ASP A 427 -4.91 -6.11 -22.25
CA ASP A 427 -4.28 -5.84 -20.96
C ASP A 427 -5.27 -5.88 -19.80
N ILE A 428 -6.48 -5.34 -19.95
CA ILE A 428 -7.53 -5.41 -18.90
C ILE A 428 -7.89 -6.85 -18.54
N LEU A 429 -8.01 -7.73 -19.54
CA LEU A 429 -8.36 -9.13 -19.32
C LEU A 429 -7.21 -9.86 -18.62
N ARG A 430 -5.97 -9.53 -19.00
CA ARG A 430 -4.79 -10.01 -18.30
C ARG A 430 -4.75 -9.55 -16.84
N LEU A 431 -5.03 -8.27 -16.56
CA LEU A 431 -5.12 -7.74 -15.19
C LEU A 431 -6.23 -8.42 -14.38
N GLN A 432 -7.39 -8.69 -15.00
CA GLN A 432 -8.48 -9.44 -14.37
C GLN A 432 -8.07 -10.88 -14.05
N ALA A 433 -7.39 -11.57 -14.97
CA ALA A 433 -6.88 -12.92 -14.75
C ALA A 433 -5.83 -12.96 -13.63
N LEU A 434 -4.90 -11.97 -13.60
CA LEU A 434 -3.93 -11.81 -12.53
C LEU A 434 -4.60 -11.56 -11.17
N HIS A 435 -5.59 -10.66 -11.12
CA HIS A 435 -6.35 -10.39 -9.89
C HIS A 435 -7.09 -11.65 -9.40
N SER A 436 -7.75 -12.39 -10.29
CA SER A 436 -8.42 -13.64 -9.92
C SER A 436 -7.44 -14.73 -9.48
N ALA A 437 -6.23 -14.77 -10.05
CA ALA A 437 -5.17 -15.68 -9.63
C ALA A 437 -4.68 -15.37 -8.21
N LEU A 438 -4.54 -14.08 -7.88
CA LEU A 438 -4.19 -13.63 -6.53
C LEU A 438 -5.31 -13.92 -5.53
N ASP A 439 -6.58 -13.72 -5.89
CA ASP A 439 -7.72 -14.04 -5.02
C ASP A 439 -7.75 -15.54 -4.64
N ASP A 440 -7.56 -16.43 -5.62
CA ASP A 440 -7.49 -17.88 -5.37
C ASP A 440 -6.22 -18.26 -4.57
N ALA A 441 -5.08 -17.60 -4.83
CA ALA A 441 -3.85 -17.82 -4.06
C ALA A 441 -3.99 -17.35 -2.60
N ASP A 442 -4.62 -16.20 -2.37
CA ASP A 442 -4.90 -15.65 -1.04
C ASP A 442 -5.85 -16.58 -0.27
N GLU A 443 -6.87 -17.13 -0.94
CA GLU A 443 -7.78 -18.12 -0.36
C GLU A 443 -7.02 -19.38 0.12
N VAL A 444 -6.06 -19.87 -0.69
CA VAL A 444 -5.18 -20.99 -0.31
C VAL A 444 -4.22 -20.60 0.82
N LEU A 445 -3.60 -19.43 0.79
CA LEU A 445 -2.60 -19.04 1.79
C LEU A 445 -3.21 -18.64 3.14
N THR A 446 -4.47 -18.20 3.17
CA THR A 446 -5.12 -17.71 4.40
C THR A 446 -6.16 -18.67 4.95
N ALA A 447 -6.62 -19.66 4.17
CA ALA A 447 -7.80 -20.47 4.48
C ALA A 447 -9.05 -19.61 4.71
N ARG A 448 -9.19 -18.53 3.93
CA ARG A 448 -10.32 -17.58 3.98
C ARG A 448 -10.94 -17.44 2.61
N VAL A 449 -12.27 -17.41 2.58
CA VAL A 449 -13.00 -17.08 1.36
C VAL A 449 -12.86 -15.58 1.12
N THR A 450 -12.32 -15.20 -0.05
CA THR A 450 -12.08 -13.81 -0.43
C THR A 450 -13.38 -13.00 -0.53
N ASP A 451 -13.37 -11.76 -0.03
CA ASP A 451 -14.55 -10.88 0.02
C ASP A 451 -15.13 -10.56 -1.37
N SER A 452 -14.33 -10.63 -2.45
CA SER A 452 -14.77 -10.52 -3.85
C SER A 452 -15.95 -11.47 -4.18
N ARG A 453 -16.03 -12.65 -3.53
CA ARG A 453 -17.15 -13.60 -3.69
C ARG A 453 -18.40 -13.22 -2.90
N ARG A 454 -18.26 -12.48 -1.80
CA ARG A 454 -19.39 -12.00 -0.98
C ARG A 454 -20.12 -10.86 -1.69
N ASP A 455 -19.39 -10.02 -2.42
CA ASP A 455 -19.99 -8.89 -3.15
C ASP A 455 -20.78 -9.33 -4.39
N VAL A 456 -20.38 -10.42 -5.07
CA VAL A 456 -21.16 -10.99 -6.18
C VAL A 456 -22.50 -11.58 -5.71
N ALA A 457 -22.56 -12.10 -4.48
CA ALA A 457 -23.83 -12.57 -3.88
C ALA A 457 -24.76 -11.40 -3.49
N ASN A 458 -24.22 -10.21 -3.27
CA ASN A 458 -24.95 -8.99 -2.87
C ASN A 458 -25.23 -8.02 -4.04
N TRP A 459 -25.07 -8.45 -5.29
CA TRP A 459 -25.39 -7.62 -6.45
C TRP A 459 -26.88 -7.20 -6.45
N PRO A 460 -27.22 -5.91 -6.70
CA PRO A 460 -28.60 -5.43 -6.74
C PRO A 460 -29.26 -5.91 -8.05
N GLY A 461 -29.65 -7.18 -8.05
CA GLY A 461 -30.23 -7.90 -9.19
C GLY A 461 -30.77 -9.27 -8.79
N ASN A 462 -30.26 -9.86 -7.71
CA ASN A 462 -30.92 -10.98 -7.04
C ASN A 462 -31.85 -10.44 -5.94
N GLY A 463 -33.09 -10.90 -5.93
CA GLY A 463 -34.15 -10.38 -5.08
C GLY A 463 -33.76 -10.29 -3.60
N LYS A 464 -34.12 -9.18 -2.96
CA LYS A 464 -34.02 -8.98 -1.51
C LYS A 464 -34.53 -10.23 -0.77
N PRO A 465 -33.76 -10.86 0.12
CA PRO A 465 -34.37 -11.57 1.24
C PRO A 465 -35.00 -10.50 2.14
N GLN A 466 -36.30 -10.62 2.37
CA GLN A 466 -37.02 -9.85 3.38
C GLN A 466 -36.33 -9.98 4.74
N GLY A 467 -36.34 -8.87 5.49
CA GLY A 467 -35.63 -8.74 6.74
C GLY A 467 -35.98 -9.80 7.78
N SER A 468 -34.96 -10.15 8.55
CA SER A 468 -35.12 -10.62 9.91
C SER A 468 -34.12 -9.86 10.76
N ASP A 469 -34.65 -9.12 11.73
CA ASP A 469 -33.89 -8.50 12.80
C ASP A 469 -33.09 -9.60 13.54
N THR A 470 -31.79 -9.70 13.27
CA THR A 470 -30.92 -10.56 14.07
C THR A 470 -30.45 -9.77 15.27
N SER A 471 -31.17 -9.93 16.38
CA SER A 471 -30.67 -9.68 17.72
C SER A 471 -29.30 -10.35 17.89
N ALA A 472 -28.31 -9.56 18.32
CA ALA A 472 -27.01 -10.04 18.77
C ALA A 472 -27.19 -11.03 19.93
N GLY A 473 -26.99 -12.32 19.66
CA GLY A 473 -27.03 -13.40 20.63
C GLY A 473 -26.24 -14.61 20.14
N ASP A 474 -25.18 -14.95 20.89
CA ASP A 474 -24.40 -16.19 20.87
C ASP A 474 -23.98 -16.78 19.51
N SER A 475 -22.83 -16.35 18.99
CA SER A 475 -22.10 -17.00 17.88
C SER A 475 -20.75 -17.60 18.32
N SER A 476 -20.59 -17.99 19.60
CA SER A 476 -19.27 -18.35 20.15
C SER A 476 -18.76 -19.75 19.79
N GLY A 477 -19.59 -20.65 19.24
CA GLY A 477 -19.22 -22.05 18.99
C GLY A 477 -18.82 -22.42 17.55
N TYR A 478 -19.25 -21.66 16.54
CA TYR A 478 -19.02 -21.98 15.12
C TYR A 478 -17.75 -21.34 14.53
N ASP A 479 -17.21 -20.29 15.17
CA ASP A 479 -16.02 -19.58 14.68
C ASP A 479 -14.69 -20.24 15.12
N GLU A 480 -14.68 -20.96 16.25
CA GLU A 480 -13.45 -21.54 16.83
C GLU A 480 -12.73 -22.55 15.90
N PRO A 481 -13.42 -23.51 15.23
CA PRO A 481 -12.75 -24.45 14.32
C PRO A 481 -12.13 -23.76 13.09
N ARG A 482 -12.79 -22.70 12.61
CA ARG A 482 -12.36 -21.95 11.42
C ARG A 482 -11.18 -21.05 11.74
N GLU A 483 -11.20 -20.35 12.87
CA GLU A 483 -10.07 -19.57 13.37
C GLU A 483 -8.85 -20.46 13.59
N ARG A 484 -9.05 -21.67 14.15
CA ARG A 484 -7.98 -22.65 14.33
C ARG A 484 -7.40 -23.13 13.00
N ALA A 485 -8.23 -23.41 12.00
CA ALA A 485 -7.76 -23.78 10.66
C ALA A 485 -6.95 -22.66 10.00
N GLN A 486 -7.37 -21.40 10.14
CA GLN A 486 -6.64 -20.23 9.65
C GLN A 486 -5.32 -20.02 10.39
N GLN A 487 -5.28 -20.27 11.70
CA GLN A 487 -4.03 -20.19 12.47
C GLN A 487 -3.03 -21.26 12.05
N LEU A 488 -3.49 -22.51 11.90
CA LEU A 488 -2.65 -23.60 11.40
C LEU A 488 -2.12 -23.29 9.99
N ARG A 489 -2.96 -22.72 9.12
CA ARG A 489 -2.54 -22.27 7.78
C ARG A 489 -1.45 -21.21 7.87
N ARG A 490 -1.63 -20.20 8.73
CA ARG A 490 -0.64 -19.13 8.95
C ARG A 490 0.70 -19.69 9.44
N ASP A 491 0.71 -20.66 10.35
CA ASP A 491 1.94 -21.29 10.82
C ASP A 491 2.71 -21.99 9.69
N VAL A 492 2.00 -22.72 8.81
CA VAL A 492 2.61 -23.38 7.65
C VAL A 492 3.20 -22.35 6.68
N VAL A 493 2.44 -21.30 6.34
CA VAL A 493 2.92 -20.22 5.46
C VAL A 493 4.14 -19.53 6.06
N GLN A 494 4.14 -19.25 7.36
CA GLN A 494 5.26 -18.63 8.05
C GLN A 494 6.52 -19.51 8.00
N ASP A 495 6.39 -20.81 8.27
CA ASP A 495 7.52 -21.74 8.20
C ASP A 495 8.11 -21.78 6.79
N VAL A 496 7.27 -21.96 5.76
CA VAL A 496 7.72 -22.01 4.36
C VAL A 496 8.41 -20.71 3.96
N LEU A 497 7.79 -19.55 4.23
CA LEU A 497 8.35 -18.23 3.92
C LEU A 497 9.70 -18.03 4.62
N ARG A 498 9.78 -18.35 5.91
CA ARG A 498 11.02 -18.24 6.69
C ARG A 498 12.14 -19.05 6.07
N PHE A 499 11.93 -20.34 5.80
CA PHE A 499 12.99 -21.19 5.28
C PHE A 499 13.34 -20.86 3.83
N HIS A 500 12.36 -20.43 3.03
CA HIS A 500 12.60 -19.89 1.69
C HIS A 500 13.56 -18.69 1.74
N ILE A 501 13.26 -17.67 2.54
CA ILE A 501 14.10 -16.46 2.66
C ILE A 501 15.51 -16.82 3.13
N GLN A 502 15.62 -17.66 4.16
CA GLN A 502 16.92 -18.08 4.68
C GLN A 502 17.77 -18.78 3.62
N GLU A 503 17.14 -19.60 2.78
CA GLU A 503 17.82 -20.38 1.76
C GLU A 503 18.27 -19.52 0.57
N VAL A 504 17.41 -18.61 0.10
CA VAL A 504 17.79 -17.63 -0.93
C VAL A 504 18.96 -16.78 -0.45
N VAL A 505 18.89 -16.24 0.77
CA VAL A 505 19.98 -15.42 1.33
C VAL A 505 21.25 -16.23 1.55
N ARG A 506 21.14 -17.50 1.95
CA ARG A 506 22.29 -18.42 2.08
C ARG A 506 23.00 -18.55 0.73
N LEU A 507 22.28 -18.91 -0.32
CA LEU A 507 22.83 -19.12 -1.65
C LEU A 507 23.45 -17.84 -2.24
N LEU A 508 22.83 -16.67 -2.02
CA LEU A 508 23.38 -15.39 -2.47
C LEU A 508 24.71 -15.00 -1.82
N ASN A 509 25.02 -15.54 -0.63
CA ASN A 509 26.18 -15.12 0.16
C ASN A 509 27.21 -16.24 0.37
N GLU A 510 27.04 -17.41 -0.25
CA GLU A 510 27.93 -18.56 -0.06
C GLU A 510 29.22 -18.51 -0.89
N SER A 511 29.22 -17.82 -2.03
CA SER A 511 30.38 -17.67 -2.90
C SER A 511 31.50 -16.79 -2.34
N ASP A 512 31.21 -15.89 -1.40
CA ASP A 512 32.23 -15.02 -0.78
C ASP A 512 32.99 -15.69 0.38
N ARG A 513 32.71 -16.96 0.69
CA ARG A 513 33.57 -17.78 1.58
C ARG A 513 34.64 -18.51 0.77
N SER A 514 35.55 -17.77 0.15
CA SER A 514 36.79 -18.36 -0.35
C SER A 514 37.62 -18.93 0.83
N PRO A 515 38.23 -20.12 0.73
CA PRO A 515 39.05 -20.73 1.77
C PRO A 515 40.43 -20.07 1.98
N ASP A 516 40.70 -18.91 1.36
CA ASP A 516 42.02 -18.26 1.39
C ASP A 516 42.17 -17.25 2.55
N GLY A 517 41.92 -17.71 3.78
CA GLY A 517 41.95 -16.88 4.98
C GLY A 517 42.64 -17.49 6.21
N GLN A 518 43.32 -18.63 6.09
CA GLN A 518 44.12 -19.20 7.17
C GLN A 518 45.54 -19.54 6.70
N THR A 519 46.39 -18.52 6.63
CA THR A 519 47.83 -18.70 6.74
C THR A 519 48.18 -18.90 8.21
N LEU A 520 48.23 -20.15 8.67
CA LEU A 520 49.03 -20.52 9.84
C LEU A 520 49.77 -21.81 9.52
N GLN A 521 51.07 -21.64 9.32
CA GLN A 521 52.06 -22.66 8.98
C GLN A 521 52.12 -23.77 10.03
N VAL A 522 52.16 -25.04 9.59
CA VAL A 522 52.82 -26.13 10.31
C VAL A 522 53.58 -27.00 9.28
N PRO A 523 54.84 -27.43 9.54
CA PRO A 523 55.71 -28.05 8.53
C PRO A 523 55.45 -29.55 8.28
N GLU A 524 55.85 -30.00 7.09
CA GLU A 524 55.74 -31.33 6.48
C GLU A 524 56.26 -32.54 7.30
N ALA A 525 55.64 -33.71 7.07
CA ALA A 525 56.27 -35.03 7.03
C ALA A 525 55.50 -35.98 6.08
N PRO A 526 56.14 -37.04 5.52
CA PRO A 526 55.86 -37.50 4.15
C PRO A 526 54.85 -38.65 4.00
N SER A 527 54.47 -38.83 2.74
CA SER A 527 53.48 -39.71 2.12
C SER A 527 53.53 -41.21 2.46
N ALA A 528 52.35 -41.83 2.48
CA ALA A 528 52.15 -43.25 2.20
C ALA A 528 50.95 -43.45 1.26
N SER A 529 51.22 -44.13 0.14
CA SER A 529 50.32 -44.44 -0.96
C SER A 529 49.29 -45.54 -0.64
N SER A 530 48.06 -45.36 -1.13
CA SER A 530 47.10 -46.41 -1.52
C SER A 530 45.92 -45.67 -2.16
N GLY A 531 45.62 -45.73 -3.46
CA GLY A 531 45.49 -46.92 -4.29
C GLY A 531 44.02 -47.34 -4.34
N GLY A 532 43.20 -46.72 -5.21
CA GLY A 532 41.92 -47.33 -5.58
C GLY A 532 40.76 -46.41 -5.96
N ARG A 533 40.34 -46.55 -7.23
CA ARG A 533 39.03 -46.17 -7.82
C ARG A 533 38.75 -44.69 -8.08
N ARG A 534 39.23 -44.28 -9.25
CA ARG A 534 38.51 -43.40 -10.18
C ARG A 534 37.06 -43.88 -10.29
N ARG A 535 36.15 -43.25 -9.55
CA ARG A 535 34.72 -43.21 -9.88
C ARG A 535 34.57 -41.95 -10.71
N THR A 536 34.31 -42.13 -12.00
CA THR A 536 33.79 -41.08 -12.86
C THR A 536 32.37 -40.78 -12.39
N ASN A 537 32.24 -39.94 -11.37
CA ASN A 537 31.02 -39.18 -11.19
C ASN A 537 31.14 -37.97 -12.12
N MET A 538 30.24 -37.87 -13.09
CA MET A 538 29.82 -36.58 -13.60
C MET A 538 29.16 -35.90 -12.41
N ASP A 539 29.94 -35.21 -11.57
CA ASP A 539 29.37 -34.39 -10.50
C ASP A 539 28.63 -33.24 -11.19
N GLU A 540 27.35 -33.13 -10.83
CA GLU A 540 26.49 -32.00 -11.15
C GLU A 540 27.24 -30.71 -10.82
N ASP A 541 27.48 -29.89 -11.84
CA ASP A 541 27.93 -28.51 -11.63
C ASP A 541 26.94 -27.86 -10.67
N ALA A 542 27.44 -27.41 -9.51
CA ALA A 542 26.64 -26.80 -8.47
C ALA A 542 25.96 -25.56 -9.06
N LEU A 543 24.67 -25.67 -9.37
CA LEU A 543 23.84 -24.58 -9.92
C LEU A 543 23.81 -23.42 -8.92
N ARG A 544 24.28 -22.24 -9.32
CA ARG A 544 24.41 -21.05 -8.46
C ARG A 544 23.61 -19.88 -9.00
N PHE A 545 23.30 -18.94 -8.11
CA PHE A 545 22.77 -17.63 -8.52
C PHE A 545 23.77 -16.84 -9.36
N GLU A 546 25.08 -17.10 -9.23
CA GLU A 546 26.13 -16.55 -10.12
C GLU A 546 25.86 -16.86 -11.59
N ASP A 547 25.30 -18.04 -11.90
CA ASP A 547 25.03 -18.48 -13.28
C ASP A 547 23.85 -17.69 -13.91
N ILE A 548 23.08 -16.96 -13.10
CA ILE A 548 21.94 -16.15 -13.55
C ILE A 548 22.41 -14.81 -14.14
N ASP A 549 23.43 -14.19 -13.54
CA ASP A 549 24.00 -12.94 -14.03
C ASP A 549 24.80 -13.15 -15.33
N GLU A 550 25.27 -14.37 -15.58
CA GLU A 550 26.00 -14.77 -16.80
C GLU A 550 25.08 -15.21 -17.97
N SER A 551 23.83 -15.61 -17.70
CA SER A 551 22.89 -16.19 -18.68
C SER A 551 21.95 -15.13 -19.30
N SER A 552 22.51 -14.30 -20.20
CA SER A 552 21.83 -13.08 -20.67
C SER A 552 20.53 -13.23 -21.51
N PRO A 553 20.10 -14.40 -22.05
CA PRO A 553 18.70 -14.54 -22.50
C PRO A 553 17.84 -15.54 -21.70
N ASP A 554 18.46 -16.53 -21.05
CA ASP A 554 17.77 -17.67 -20.40
C ASP A 554 17.82 -17.60 -18.87
N GLY A 555 18.24 -16.48 -18.28
CA GLY A 555 18.33 -16.31 -16.82
C GLY A 555 17.04 -16.63 -16.06
N HIS A 556 15.86 -16.50 -16.69
CA HIS A 556 14.57 -16.91 -16.13
C HIS A 556 14.41 -18.43 -15.97
N LEU A 557 14.96 -19.23 -16.90
CA LEU A 557 14.98 -20.69 -16.80
C LEU A 557 15.96 -21.16 -15.74
N VAL A 558 17.15 -20.55 -15.67
CA VAL A 558 18.16 -20.85 -14.63
C VAL A 558 17.62 -20.48 -13.25
N PHE A 559 16.99 -19.32 -13.12
CA PHE A 559 16.34 -18.88 -11.89
C PHE A 559 15.30 -19.87 -11.39
N MET A 560 14.35 -20.27 -12.25
CA MET A 560 13.34 -21.25 -11.84
C MET A 560 13.92 -22.63 -11.58
N ASN A 561 14.97 -23.03 -12.29
CA ASN A 561 15.70 -24.26 -11.99
C ASN A 561 16.25 -24.26 -10.56
N VAL A 562 17.02 -23.23 -10.20
CA VAL A 562 17.60 -23.07 -8.86
C VAL A 562 16.50 -23.04 -7.80
N TYR A 563 15.38 -22.35 -8.07
CA TYR A 563 14.26 -22.27 -7.15
C TYR A 563 13.62 -23.63 -6.90
N PHE A 564 13.31 -24.40 -7.94
CA PHE A 564 12.64 -25.68 -7.76
C PHE A 564 13.58 -26.82 -7.32
N ARG A 565 14.83 -26.84 -7.78
CA ARG A 565 15.82 -27.89 -7.43
C ARG A 565 16.50 -27.67 -6.10
N VAL A 566 16.85 -26.42 -5.78
CA VAL A 566 17.67 -26.12 -4.59
C VAL A 566 16.81 -25.49 -3.49
N VAL A 567 16.20 -24.34 -3.78
CA VAL A 567 15.49 -23.55 -2.76
C VAL A 567 14.28 -24.30 -2.21
N ARG A 568 13.43 -24.82 -3.09
CA ARG A 568 12.22 -25.55 -2.74
C ARG A 568 12.53 -26.78 -1.89
N GLU A 569 13.42 -27.65 -2.36
CA GLU A 569 13.72 -28.91 -1.69
C GLU A 569 14.16 -28.66 -0.25
N GLN A 570 15.11 -27.74 -0.06
CA GLN A 570 15.64 -27.42 1.25
C GLN A 570 14.63 -26.66 2.12
N ALA A 571 13.89 -25.70 1.56
CA ALA A 571 12.89 -24.93 2.31
C ALA A 571 11.74 -25.81 2.80
N VAL A 572 11.19 -26.66 1.94
CA VAL A 572 10.07 -27.57 2.26
C VAL A 572 10.51 -28.62 3.29
N LYS A 573 11.72 -29.18 3.15
CA LYS A 573 12.28 -30.13 4.10
C LYS A 573 12.42 -29.51 5.50
N LEU A 574 13.09 -28.36 5.60
CA LEU A 574 13.31 -27.69 6.88
C LEU A 574 12.01 -27.20 7.52
N ALA A 575 11.04 -26.75 6.72
CA ALA A 575 9.73 -26.36 7.21
C ALA A 575 8.98 -27.53 7.85
N ARG A 576 9.03 -28.72 7.23
CA ARG A 576 8.43 -29.94 7.78
C ARG A 576 9.11 -30.36 9.09
N GLU A 577 10.44 -30.39 9.11
CA GLU A 577 11.22 -30.72 10.32
C GLU A 577 10.92 -29.74 11.47
N SER A 578 10.79 -28.44 11.17
CA SER A 578 10.42 -27.39 12.14
C SER A 578 9.04 -27.65 12.76
N ALA A 579 8.07 -28.03 11.93
CA ALA A 579 6.72 -28.32 12.38
C ALA A 579 6.65 -29.59 13.24
N GLU A 580 7.35 -30.65 12.86
CA GLU A 580 7.46 -31.87 13.68
C GLU A 580 8.06 -31.58 15.05
N GLN A 581 9.12 -30.75 15.11
CA GLN A 581 9.71 -30.31 16.37
C GLN A 581 8.75 -29.49 17.23
N ARG A 582 7.93 -28.63 16.60
CA ARG A 582 6.93 -27.81 17.30
C ARG A 582 5.83 -28.69 17.89
N LEU A 583 5.30 -29.64 17.13
CA LEU A 583 4.34 -30.63 17.62
C LEU A 583 4.92 -31.46 18.77
N ALA A 584 6.15 -31.97 18.63
CA ALA A 584 6.81 -32.73 19.69
C ALA A 584 7.00 -31.92 20.99
N ARG A 585 7.29 -30.61 20.89
CA ARG A 585 7.39 -29.71 22.04
C ARG A 585 6.04 -29.46 22.70
N GLU A 586 4.98 -29.27 21.92
CA GLU A 586 3.62 -29.11 22.45
C GLU A 586 3.13 -30.38 23.14
N GLU A 587 3.43 -31.56 22.58
CA GLU A 587 3.14 -32.84 23.22
C GLU A 587 3.93 -33.00 24.52
N ALA A 588 5.23 -32.70 24.53
CA ALA A 588 6.04 -32.74 25.74
C ALA A 588 5.53 -31.78 26.83
N ALA A 589 5.05 -30.59 26.45
CA ALA A 589 4.46 -29.62 27.37
C ALA A 589 3.12 -30.12 27.97
N LYS A 590 2.27 -30.77 27.16
CA LYS A 590 1.02 -31.39 27.65
C LYS A 590 1.30 -32.51 28.66
N HIS A 591 2.33 -33.33 28.41
CA HIS A 591 2.72 -34.40 29.33
C HIS A 591 3.38 -33.89 30.62
N ALA A 592 4.07 -32.75 30.58
CA ALA A 592 4.64 -32.11 31.78
C ALA A 592 3.60 -31.52 32.75
N HIS A 593 2.35 -31.31 32.30
CA HIS A 593 1.25 -30.79 33.12
C HIS A 593 0.34 -31.88 33.75
N THR A 594 0.75 -33.15 33.71
CA THR A 594 0.03 -34.24 34.41
C THR A 594 0.59 -34.40 35.85
N PRO A 595 -0.23 -34.35 36.92
CA PRO A 595 0.25 -34.34 38.30
C PRO A 595 0.56 -35.75 38.82
N ALA A 596 1.45 -36.49 38.14
CA ALA A 596 1.84 -37.84 38.54
C ALA A 596 3.37 -38.09 38.53
N ALA A 597 4.19 -37.05 38.42
CA ALA A 597 5.64 -37.16 38.50
C ALA A 597 6.27 -36.06 39.38
N ARG A 598 5.78 -35.94 40.61
CA ARG A 598 6.49 -35.26 41.71
C ARG A 598 6.74 -36.24 42.85
N CYS A 599 7.50 -37.29 42.58
CA CYS A 599 8.24 -38.03 43.60
C CYS A 599 9.47 -38.68 42.96
N ALA A 600 10.58 -38.63 43.70
CA ALA A 600 11.89 -39.19 43.40
C ALA A 600 12.82 -38.39 42.45
N SER A 601 13.50 -37.38 43.01
CA SER A 601 14.97 -37.41 43.15
C SER A 601 15.53 -36.08 43.67
N PHE A 602 15.48 -35.91 45.00
CA PHE A 602 16.33 -34.96 45.70
C PHE A 602 17.59 -35.72 46.15
N ALA A 603 18.64 -35.73 45.33
CA ALA A 603 19.99 -36.14 45.74
C ALA A 603 21.07 -35.60 44.79
N GLY A 604 21.53 -34.39 45.10
CA GLY A 604 22.88 -33.83 44.88
C GLY A 604 23.68 -34.14 43.61
N ARG A 605 24.00 -33.08 42.84
CA ARG A 605 25.41 -32.68 42.63
C ARG A 605 25.55 -31.26 42.06
N GLN A 606 26.69 -30.68 42.42
CA GLN A 606 27.09 -29.29 42.30
C GLN A 606 27.41 -28.81 40.87
N ARG A 607 27.00 -27.55 40.59
CA ARG A 607 27.84 -26.42 40.09
C ARG A 607 28.43 -26.48 38.66
N ARG A 608 27.90 -25.64 37.77
CA ARG A 608 28.67 -24.62 37.02
C ARG A 608 27.76 -23.55 36.38
N ARG A 609 28.36 -22.45 35.95
CA ARG A 609 27.94 -21.04 36.02
C ARG A 609 27.70 -20.46 34.61
N ASN A 610 26.97 -19.33 34.54
CA ASN A 610 26.84 -18.32 33.45
C ASN A 610 25.82 -18.70 32.35
N THR A 611 24.88 -17.87 31.86
CA THR A 611 24.58 -16.41 31.82
C THR A 611 23.13 -16.32 31.31
N GLY A 612 22.16 -15.72 32.01
CA GLY A 612 21.89 -14.29 31.97
C GLY A 612 20.83 -13.91 30.90
N GLU A 613 19.68 -14.58 30.92
CA GLU A 613 18.47 -14.21 30.15
C GLU A 613 17.76 -13.03 30.82
N THR A 614 17.38 -12.03 30.03
CA THR A 614 16.54 -10.91 30.48
C THR A 614 15.10 -11.19 30.12
N THR A 615 14.29 -11.50 31.12
CA THR A 615 12.83 -11.61 31.06
C THR A 615 12.18 -10.23 31.01
N VAL A 616 11.18 -10.03 30.15
CA VAL A 616 10.19 -8.95 30.30
C VAL A 616 8.88 -9.58 30.75
N SER A 617 8.42 -9.16 31.94
CA SER A 617 7.13 -9.50 32.52
C SER A 617 5.99 -8.79 31.81
N ALA A 618 4.92 -9.52 31.48
CA ALA A 618 3.60 -8.96 31.25
C ALA A 618 2.70 -9.35 32.43
N ALA A 619 2.39 -8.37 33.27
CA ALA A 619 1.43 -8.51 34.36
C ALA A 619 0.01 -8.57 33.78
N LYS A 620 -0.71 -9.66 34.05
CA LYS A 620 -2.13 -9.81 33.73
C LYS A 620 -2.95 -9.43 34.96
N LEU A 621 -3.78 -8.40 34.83
CA LEU A 621 -4.79 -7.99 35.80
C LEU A 621 -6.06 -8.81 35.55
N ASP A 622 -6.50 -9.57 36.55
CA ASP A 622 -7.78 -10.27 36.57
C ASP A 622 -8.95 -9.29 36.79
N PRO A 623 -10.09 -9.44 36.08
CA PRO A 623 -11.36 -8.83 36.49
C PRO A 623 -12.16 -9.77 37.40
N LEU A 624 -12.72 -9.15 38.44
CA LEU A 624 -13.56 -9.72 39.49
C LEU A 624 -14.85 -10.37 38.93
N LYS A 625 -15.11 -11.61 39.35
CA LYS A 625 -16.42 -12.28 39.29
C LYS A 625 -17.37 -11.70 40.34
N LEU A 626 -18.60 -11.39 39.93
CA LEU A 626 -19.77 -11.34 40.80
C LEU A 626 -20.71 -12.49 40.41
N GLU A 627 -20.97 -13.39 41.36
CA GLU A 627 -22.05 -14.38 41.31
C GLU A 627 -23.32 -13.82 41.98
N VAL A 628 -24.47 -14.49 41.75
CA VAL A 628 -25.69 -14.72 42.62
C VAL A 628 -26.98 -14.83 41.73
N PRO A 629 -28.04 -15.62 42.06
CA PRO A 629 -28.32 -16.94 41.45
C PRO A 629 -29.82 -17.20 41.08
N GLY A 630 -30.14 -18.44 40.66
CA GLY A 630 -31.52 -19.02 40.63
C GLY A 630 -32.27 -18.82 39.29
N THR A 631 -33.09 -19.73 38.75
CA THR A 631 -33.84 -20.86 39.34
C THR A 631 -34.46 -21.73 38.21
N THR A 632 -34.38 -23.07 38.35
CA THR A 632 -35.35 -24.16 38.02
C THR A 632 -36.18 -24.28 36.71
N ARG A 633 -36.12 -25.52 36.14
CA ARG A 633 -37.17 -26.44 35.58
C ARG A 633 -38.01 -25.93 34.37
N LEU A 634 -38.32 -26.69 33.31
CA LEU A 634 -38.86 -28.06 33.07
C LEU A 634 -38.40 -28.52 31.65
N GLN A 635 -38.01 -29.77 31.34
CA GLN A 635 -38.79 -31.02 31.10
C GLN A 635 -39.72 -31.04 29.86
N ASP A 636 -39.69 -32.22 29.20
CA ASP A 636 -40.53 -32.79 28.12
C ASP A 636 -40.03 -32.59 26.66
N GLU A 637 -39.57 -33.64 25.96
CA GLU A 637 -40.34 -34.71 25.26
C GLU A 637 -41.10 -34.11 24.04
N ASP A 638 -41.16 -34.64 22.82
CA ASP A 638 -40.99 -36.01 22.32
C ASP A 638 -40.94 -35.99 20.78
N THR A 639 -40.49 -37.10 20.20
CA THR A 639 -40.89 -37.73 18.92
C THR A 639 -40.94 -36.97 17.58
N GLY A 640 -40.33 -37.60 16.56
CA GLY A 640 -41.17 -38.28 15.57
C GLY A 640 -40.84 -38.11 14.08
N SER A 641 -40.33 -39.19 13.49
CA SER A 641 -40.59 -39.70 12.12
C SER A 641 -40.06 -38.87 10.93
N ALA A 642 -39.03 -39.30 10.20
CA ALA A 642 -38.95 -40.46 9.29
C ALA A 642 -40.02 -40.46 8.17
N ALA A 643 -39.56 -40.31 6.92
CA ALA A 643 -40.10 -41.02 5.76
C ALA A 643 -39.12 -40.94 4.57
N ASP A 644 -38.66 -42.12 4.16
CA ASP A 644 -37.91 -42.46 2.96
C ASP A 644 -38.63 -42.14 1.64
N GLY A 645 -37.84 -42.11 0.56
CA GLY A 645 -38.34 -42.19 -0.82
C GLY A 645 -37.20 -42.36 -1.82
N ILE A 646 -36.78 -43.61 -2.02
CA ILE A 646 -35.77 -44.08 -2.99
C ILE A 646 -36.44 -44.34 -4.37
N GLU A 647 -35.61 -44.29 -5.44
CA GLU A 647 -35.64 -45.03 -6.72
C GLU A 647 -35.67 -44.12 -7.96
N LEU A 648 -34.55 -43.97 -8.69
CA LEU A 648 -33.84 -44.86 -9.65
C LEU A 648 -34.35 -44.70 -11.10
N GLY A 649 -33.40 -44.42 -12.00
CA GLY A 649 -33.62 -44.40 -13.45
C GLY A 649 -32.33 -44.07 -14.20
N GLU A 650 -31.51 -45.09 -14.48
CA GLU A 650 -30.40 -45.03 -15.43
C GLU A 650 -30.92 -44.93 -16.88
N MET A 651 -30.28 -44.10 -17.71
CA MET A 651 -30.00 -44.45 -19.12
C MET A 651 -28.90 -43.55 -19.70
N SER A 652 -27.89 -44.21 -20.28
CA SER A 652 -26.70 -43.70 -20.94
C SER A 652 -26.97 -42.86 -22.21
N SER A 653 -26.21 -41.77 -22.41
CA SER A 653 -25.69 -41.43 -23.75
C SER A 653 -24.46 -40.51 -23.68
N VAL A 654 -23.48 -40.86 -24.51
CA VAL A 654 -22.17 -40.21 -24.71
C VAL A 654 -22.35 -38.94 -25.54
N ALA A 655 -21.91 -37.78 -25.03
CA ALA A 655 -21.63 -36.58 -25.82
C ALA A 655 -20.64 -35.64 -25.11
N THR A 656 -19.55 -35.32 -25.82
CA THR A 656 -18.69 -34.13 -25.82
C THR A 656 -18.85 -33.11 -24.67
N PRO A 657 -17.77 -32.65 -23.98
CA PRO A 657 -17.92 -31.68 -22.90
C PRO A 657 -18.24 -30.29 -23.46
N GLN A 658 -19.53 -30.04 -23.66
CA GLN A 658 -20.10 -28.70 -23.60
C GLN A 658 -20.10 -28.29 -22.13
N SER A 659 -19.53 -27.12 -21.84
CA SER A 659 -19.59 -26.49 -20.53
C SER A 659 -21.03 -26.36 -20.05
N PRO A 660 -21.45 -27.03 -18.97
CA PRO A 660 -22.70 -26.72 -18.32
C PRO A 660 -22.42 -25.83 -17.11
N ASP A 661 -23.22 -24.77 -17.06
CA ASP A 661 -23.58 -24.04 -15.86
C ASP A 661 -22.61 -22.98 -15.31
N GLY A 662 -23.21 -21.84 -14.97
CA GLY A 662 -22.61 -20.76 -14.19
C GLY A 662 -22.44 -21.19 -12.73
N GLY A 663 -21.79 -22.33 -12.52
CA GLY A 663 -21.44 -22.85 -11.21
C GLY A 663 -20.39 -21.95 -10.57
N MET A 664 -20.73 -21.41 -9.40
CA MET A 664 -19.79 -20.75 -8.52
C MET A 664 -18.56 -21.66 -8.37
N LYS A 665 -17.38 -21.19 -8.81
CA LYS A 665 -16.11 -21.93 -8.68
C LYS A 665 -16.03 -22.47 -7.23
N PRO A 666 -15.59 -23.71 -6.96
CA PRO A 666 -15.43 -24.18 -5.59
C PRO A 666 -14.37 -23.35 -4.86
N SER A 667 -14.60 -23.14 -3.56
CA SER A 667 -13.67 -22.47 -2.64
C SER A 667 -12.43 -23.33 -2.42
N LEU A 668 -11.26 -22.71 -2.35
CA LEU A 668 -10.00 -23.36 -1.99
C LEU A 668 -9.63 -23.18 -0.50
N ALA A 669 -10.48 -22.51 0.28
CA ALA A 669 -10.19 -22.21 1.68
C ALA A 669 -10.10 -23.48 2.54
N ASP A 670 -10.95 -24.46 2.22
CA ASP A 670 -11.12 -25.71 2.97
C ASP A 670 -10.21 -26.83 2.47
N GLU A 671 -9.46 -26.59 1.38
CA GLU A 671 -8.55 -27.57 0.79
C GLU A 671 -7.36 -27.85 1.71
N SER A 672 -7.02 -29.13 1.91
CA SER A 672 -5.82 -29.50 2.66
C SER A 672 -4.57 -29.14 1.88
N VAL A 673 -3.58 -28.56 2.55
CA VAL A 673 -2.31 -28.12 1.93
C VAL A 673 -1.11 -28.81 2.55
N SER A 674 -0.16 -29.17 1.71
CA SER A 674 1.19 -29.52 2.14
C SER A 674 2.11 -28.29 2.17
N TYR A 675 3.27 -28.42 2.82
CA TYR A 675 4.34 -27.42 2.74
C TYR A 675 4.79 -27.15 1.30
N ASP A 676 4.68 -28.15 0.43
CA ASP A 676 5.03 -28.03 -0.98
C ASP A 676 4.01 -27.20 -1.76
N ASP A 677 2.71 -27.44 -1.52
CA ASP A 677 1.63 -26.67 -2.13
C ASP A 677 1.76 -25.20 -1.76
N ILE A 678 2.05 -24.91 -0.48
CA ILE A 678 2.26 -23.53 0.00
C ILE A 678 3.46 -22.87 -0.65
N TRP A 679 4.60 -23.58 -0.79
CA TRP A 679 5.76 -23.01 -1.48
C TRP A 679 5.43 -22.66 -2.94
N CYS A 680 4.81 -23.58 -3.68
CA CYS A 680 4.39 -23.37 -5.06
C CYS A 680 3.43 -22.16 -5.18
N VAL A 681 2.44 -22.08 -4.30
CA VAL A 681 1.47 -20.97 -4.28
C VAL A 681 2.15 -19.63 -3.96
N LEU A 682 3.12 -19.58 -3.03
CA LEU A 682 3.87 -18.36 -2.72
C LEU A 682 4.69 -17.86 -3.91
N ILE A 683 5.38 -18.75 -4.63
CA ILE A 683 6.15 -18.38 -5.84
C ILE A 683 5.21 -17.92 -6.95
N PHE A 684 4.16 -18.68 -7.24
CA PHE A 684 3.15 -18.31 -8.24
C PHE A 684 2.54 -16.94 -7.93
N ARG A 685 2.13 -16.73 -6.68
CA ARG A 685 1.56 -15.46 -6.22
C ARG A 685 2.55 -14.31 -6.36
N MET A 686 3.81 -14.50 -5.97
CA MET A 686 4.85 -13.49 -6.12
C MET A 686 5.02 -13.04 -7.57
N ILE A 687 5.04 -13.99 -8.51
CA ILE A 687 5.13 -13.67 -9.94
C ILE A 687 3.89 -12.89 -10.39
N CYS A 688 2.68 -13.36 -10.06
CA CYS A 688 1.43 -12.68 -10.42
C CYS A 688 1.32 -11.28 -9.81
N TRP A 689 1.74 -11.11 -8.56
CA TRP A 689 1.67 -9.83 -7.85
C TRP A 689 2.62 -8.81 -8.49
N LEU A 690 3.86 -9.22 -8.81
CA LEU A 690 4.82 -8.38 -9.51
C LEU A 690 4.43 -8.10 -10.97
N MET A 691 3.67 -9.00 -11.61
CA MET A 691 3.08 -8.75 -12.94
C MET A 691 1.89 -7.79 -12.91
N LEU A 692 1.22 -7.67 -11.76
CA LEU A 692 0.03 -6.83 -11.58
C LEU A 692 0.38 -5.41 -11.14
N HIS A 693 1.53 -5.22 -10.49
CA HIS A 693 1.89 -3.96 -9.85
C HIS A 693 3.18 -3.36 -10.42
N ASP A 694 3.09 -2.06 -10.74
CA ASP A 694 4.18 -1.28 -11.32
C ASP A 694 4.73 -0.25 -10.33
N PHE A 695 6.00 0.12 -10.49
CA PHE A 695 6.72 1.09 -9.65
C PHE A 695 7.53 2.06 -10.50
N ASP A 696 7.80 3.26 -9.98
CA ASP A 696 8.78 4.16 -10.61
C ASP A 696 10.19 3.67 -10.31
N GLU A 697 11.02 3.50 -11.36
CA GLU A 697 12.41 3.07 -11.21
C GLU A 697 13.24 4.01 -10.31
N ARG A 698 12.81 5.26 -10.13
CA ARG A 698 13.51 6.27 -9.33
C ARG A 698 12.87 6.45 -7.95
N ASP A 699 11.72 5.85 -7.69
CA ASP A 699 11.10 5.87 -6.37
C ASP A 699 11.80 4.86 -5.47
N VAL A 700 12.34 5.36 -4.36
CA VAL A 700 12.94 4.56 -3.30
C VAL A 700 12.52 5.18 -1.98
N GLN A 701 12.30 4.33 -1.00
CA GLN A 701 11.80 4.78 0.28
C GLN A 701 12.86 5.55 1.06
N VAL A 702 12.46 6.70 1.58
CA VAL A 702 13.24 7.52 2.51
C VAL A 702 12.66 7.39 3.91
N SER A 703 13.50 7.54 4.93
CA SER A 703 13.10 7.38 6.34
C SER A 703 12.03 8.40 6.75
N LYS A 704 10.78 7.95 6.86
CA LYS A 704 9.64 8.74 7.33
C LYS A 704 8.52 7.91 7.99
N SER A 705 8.81 6.68 8.41
CA SER A 705 7.81 5.72 8.92
C SER A 705 7.05 6.23 10.14
N GLU A 706 7.72 7.03 10.98
CA GLU A 706 7.15 7.64 12.19
C GLU A 706 6.10 8.73 11.92
N LEU A 707 5.90 9.12 10.65
CA LEU A 707 4.92 10.13 10.26
C LEU A 707 3.57 9.54 9.84
N ILE A 708 3.43 8.21 9.83
CA ILE A 708 2.14 7.57 9.56
C ILE A 708 1.08 8.05 10.56
N GLY A 709 -0.02 8.58 10.05
CA GLY A 709 -1.08 9.17 10.87
C GLY A 709 -0.71 10.44 11.63
N ASN A 710 0.49 11.00 11.45
CA ASN A 710 0.94 12.20 12.16
C ASN A 710 0.16 13.44 11.71
N ARG A 711 -0.58 14.03 12.65
CA ARG A 711 -1.46 15.18 12.44
C ARG A 711 -0.77 16.54 12.61
N MET A 712 0.56 16.58 12.63
CA MET A 712 1.31 17.84 12.69
C MET A 712 0.89 18.74 11.52
N PRO A 713 0.40 19.97 11.79
CA PRO A 713 -0.04 20.87 10.75
C PRO A 713 1.15 21.37 9.93
N VAL A 714 0.98 21.38 8.62
CA VAL A 714 1.90 21.97 7.66
C VAL A 714 1.13 22.84 6.69
N TYR A 715 1.84 23.74 6.01
CA TYR A 715 1.23 24.75 5.16
C TYR A 715 1.72 24.62 3.73
N ILE A 716 0.85 24.96 2.77
CA ILE A 716 1.21 25.00 1.35
C ILE A 716 1.03 26.44 0.88
N SER A 717 2.10 27.03 0.32
CA SER A 717 2.20 28.46 -0.01
C SER A 717 1.20 28.93 -1.06
#